data_AF-A0A1V2L260-F1
#
_entry.id   AF-A0A1V2L260-F1
#
_cell.length_a   1.000
_cell.length_b   1.000
_cell.length_c   1.000
_cell.angle_alpha   90.00
_cell.angle_beta   90.00
_cell.angle_gamma   90.00
#
_symmetry.space_group_name_H-M   'P 1'
#
loop_
_entity.id
_entity.type
_entity.pdbx_description
1 polymer ?
#
loop_
_entity_poly.entity_id
_entity_poly.type
_entity_poly.pdbx_seq_one_letter_code
_entity_poly.pdbx_strand_id
1 'polypeptide(L)'
;MIVTPINVSTTFRYPKEPELLHAIADLPEDYIEEDFVYSREGHPNSVRIEAVFEKILGGPSVIYSGGLAAFNGIMTHFNPKQVAVGPCYHGVRMILDIHTRNFGLKQLSYSEEDLDKLQPGDLVHIETPVNPEGLSKDIKWFAEKAHAKGALLSVDSTFAPPPLQDPFKFGADIIMHSATKYFGGHSDLLAGVLCVKDLATKRRLVDDRMYLGTNIANLEAYLLLRSLRSYDLRIKRQSENALKVVTFLRDNKHRFKVLKELHHSSLQTEPFVKEQLPNGYGPVFAFNVDTKETAKILPSRLKIFHHATSLGGLESLIEWRALSDSHVDQTLLRISVGGFSTKLIHADDSKSRVPDIVTPINVSTTFRYPKEPELLHAVADLPDGYPEDDYVYSRLNHPNAVRIEEVFEQILGGPSVIYSSGLAVFNAIMTHFNPKQVAVGPCYHGVRKILDIHTRNFGLKQLSYSEEDLDKLQPGDIVHIETPVNPEGYSKDIKWFAEKAHAKGALLSVDSTFAPPPLQDPFKFGADIIMHSATKYFGGHSDLLAGVLCVKDRAIKKQLIDDRMYLGTNIANLEAYLLLRSLRSYDLRIKRQSENALKVVTFLRDNKHRFKVLKELHHSSLQTEPFVKEQLPNGYGPVFALNVDSKETAKNLPSRLKLFHHATSLGGLESLIEWRAVTDPYVDQTLIRVSIGGEDPDDLIADLESAFLSFN
;
A
#
# COMPACT_ATOMS: atom_id res chain seq x y z
N MET A 1 4.49 1.25 -18.68
CA MET A 1 3.91 2.24 -17.73
C MET A 1 4.27 1.84 -16.31
N ILE A 2 4.68 2.81 -15.47
CA ILE A 2 5.06 2.56 -14.06
C ILE A 2 3.87 2.07 -13.25
N VAL A 3 2.71 2.70 -13.44
CA VAL A 3 1.44 2.30 -12.84
C VAL A 3 0.62 1.48 -13.84
N THR A 4 -0.03 0.44 -13.32
CA THR A 4 -1.00 -0.33 -14.10
C THR A 4 -2.28 0.49 -14.25
N PRO A 5 -2.82 0.67 -15.46
CA PRO A 5 -4.08 1.37 -15.65
C PRO A 5 -5.27 0.59 -15.08
N ILE A 6 -6.32 1.33 -14.71
CA ILE A 6 -7.64 0.75 -14.48
C ILE A 6 -8.27 0.51 -15.85
N ASN A 7 -8.24 -0.73 -16.33
CA ASN A 7 -8.89 -1.09 -17.58
C ASN A 7 -10.40 -1.28 -17.33
N VAL A 8 -11.21 -0.32 -17.75
CA VAL A 8 -12.68 -0.40 -17.61
C VAL A 8 -13.37 -1.11 -18.77
N SER A 9 -12.65 -1.37 -19.86
CA SER A 9 -13.23 -2.02 -21.04
C SER A 9 -13.39 -3.53 -20.84
N THR A 10 -14.53 -4.05 -21.28
CA THR A 10 -14.78 -5.49 -21.39
C THR A 10 -14.38 -6.06 -22.74
N THR A 11 -14.22 -5.19 -23.76
CA THR A 11 -13.95 -5.55 -25.15
C THR A 11 -12.72 -4.80 -25.64
N PHE A 12 -11.82 -5.50 -26.31
CA PHE A 12 -10.61 -4.94 -26.88
C PHE A 12 -10.72 -4.87 -28.40
N ARG A 13 -9.94 -3.99 -29.03
CA ARG A 13 -9.93 -3.84 -30.49
C ARG A 13 -8.94 -4.84 -31.07
N TYR A 14 -9.36 -5.58 -32.07
CA TYR A 14 -8.43 -6.30 -32.93
C TYR A 14 -7.44 -5.34 -33.60
N PRO A 15 -6.22 -5.81 -33.92
CA PRO A 15 -5.30 -5.08 -34.78
C PRO A 15 -5.97 -4.77 -36.13
N LYS A 16 -5.53 -3.68 -36.78
CA LYS A 16 -6.09 -3.28 -38.08
C LYS A 16 -5.37 -3.97 -39.24
N GLU A 17 -4.15 -4.43 -38.97
CA GLU A 17 -3.24 -5.14 -39.85
C GLU A 17 -3.74 -6.58 -40.05
N PRO A 18 -4.25 -6.98 -41.24
CA PRO A 18 -4.81 -8.31 -41.47
C PRO A 18 -3.84 -9.46 -41.20
N GLU A 19 -2.53 -9.23 -41.36
CA GLU A 19 -1.45 -10.17 -41.07
C GLU A 19 -1.32 -10.53 -39.59
N LEU A 20 -1.87 -9.72 -38.69
CA LEU A 20 -1.92 -9.99 -37.25
C LEU A 20 -3.22 -10.71 -36.84
N LEU A 21 -4.16 -10.92 -37.77
CA LEU A 21 -5.40 -11.64 -37.51
C LEU A 21 -5.21 -13.14 -37.78
N HIS A 22 -5.36 -13.94 -36.74
CA HIS A 22 -5.31 -15.39 -36.84
C HIS A 22 -6.68 -15.99 -36.49
N ALA A 23 -7.17 -16.93 -37.31
CA ALA A 23 -8.33 -17.71 -36.92
C ALA A 23 -7.90 -18.70 -35.83
N ILE A 24 -8.73 -18.84 -34.77
CA ILE A 24 -8.43 -19.73 -33.64
C ILE A 24 -8.15 -21.18 -34.11
N ALA A 25 -8.84 -21.62 -35.16
CA ALA A 25 -8.67 -22.96 -35.73
C ALA A 25 -7.32 -23.18 -36.43
N ASP A 26 -6.61 -22.10 -36.79
CA ASP A 26 -5.34 -22.14 -37.54
C ASP A 26 -4.11 -21.98 -36.61
N LEU A 27 -4.35 -21.72 -35.32
CA LEU A 27 -3.30 -21.57 -34.32
C LEU A 27 -2.84 -22.94 -33.80
N PRO A 28 -1.53 -23.15 -33.60
CA PRO A 28 -1.05 -24.40 -33.01
C PRO A 28 -1.57 -24.54 -31.56
N GLU A 29 -1.76 -25.78 -31.10
CA GLU A 29 -2.29 -26.08 -29.74
C GLU A 29 -1.47 -25.44 -28.61
N ASP A 30 -0.22 -25.06 -28.85
CA ASP A 30 0.67 -24.41 -27.89
C ASP A 30 0.76 -22.88 -28.05
N TYR A 31 -0.02 -22.28 -28.96
CA TYR A 31 -0.11 -20.83 -29.14
C TYR A 31 -0.60 -20.15 -27.87
N ILE A 32 0.08 -19.08 -27.49
CA ILE A 32 -0.31 -18.22 -26.37
C ILE A 32 -0.85 -16.94 -26.97
N GLU A 33 -2.14 -16.66 -26.74
CA GLU A 33 -2.76 -15.42 -27.19
C GLU A 33 -2.15 -14.24 -26.42
N GLU A 34 -1.34 -13.43 -27.11
CA GLU A 34 -0.77 -12.19 -26.56
C GLU A 34 -1.76 -11.02 -26.65
N ASP A 35 -2.73 -11.13 -27.56
CA ASP A 35 -3.79 -10.16 -27.74
C ASP A 35 -4.96 -10.42 -26.78
N PHE A 36 -5.59 -9.34 -26.34
CA PHE A 36 -6.82 -9.42 -25.58
C PHE A 36 -7.98 -9.16 -26.52
N VAL A 37 -9.03 -9.98 -26.45
CA VAL A 37 -10.27 -9.83 -27.24
C VAL A 37 -11.43 -9.47 -26.33
N TYR A 38 -11.70 -10.33 -25.34
CA TYR A 38 -12.77 -10.13 -24.37
C TYR A 38 -12.27 -10.39 -22.94
N SER A 39 -12.65 -9.52 -21.99
CA SER A 39 -12.14 -9.56 -20.61
C SER A 39 -12.40 -10.88 -19.85
N ARG A 40 -13.33 -11.71 -20.32
CA ARG A 40 -13.59 -13.06 -19.81
C ARG A 40 -12.47 -14.05 -20.16
N GLU A 41 -11.80 -13.88 -21.30
CA GLU A 41 -10.69 -14.73 -21.74
C GLU A 41 -9.38 -14.34 -21.05
N GLY A 42 -9.23 -13.05 -20.78
CA GLY A 42 -8.10 -12.50 -20.04
C GLY A 42 -8.08 -10.98 -20.15
N HIS A 43 -7.22 -10.36 -19.36
CA HIS A 43 -6.97 -8.92 -19.47
C HIS A 43 -5.54 -8.60 -19.00
N PRO A 44 -4.96 -7.46 -19.39
CA PRO A 44 -3.55 -7.14 -19.09
C PRO A 44 -3.20 -7.24 -17.59
N ASN A 45 -4.15 -6.86 -16.73
CA ASN A 45 -3.94 -6.86 -15.29
C ASN A 45 -3.89 -8.28 -14.70
N SER A 46 -4.65 -9.26 -15.21
CA SER A 46 -4.62 -10.65 -14.70
C SER A 46 -3.33 -11.34 -15.08
N VAL A 47 -2.87 -11.18 -16.32
CA VAL A 47 -1.58 -11.69 -16.81
C VAL A 47 -0.42 -11.13 -15.97
N ARG A 48 -0.43 -9.82 -15.71
CA ARG A 48 0.60 -9.19 -14.87
C ARG A 48 0.58 -9.71 -13.42
N ILE A 49 -0.59 -9.97 -12.84
CA ILE A 49 -0.71 -10.52 -11.50
C ILE A 49 -0.15 -11.92 -11.43
N GLU A 50 -0.50 -12.77 -12.40
CA GLU A 50 0.01 -14.14 -12.46
C GLU A 50 1.52 -14.16 -12.57
N ALA A 51 2.12 -13.31 -13.43
CA ALA A 51 3.57 -13.19 -13.53
C ALA A 51 4.24 -12.77 -12.21
N VAL A 52 3.59 -11.88 -11.44
CA VAL A 52 4.07 -11.50 -10.10
C VAL A 52 3.97 -12.67 -9.12
N PHE A 53 2.84 -13.38 -9.10
CA PHE A 53 2.67 -14.56 -8.24
C PHE A 53 3.61 -15.70 -8.61
N GLU A 54 3.93 -15.90 -9.89
CA GLU A 54 4.93 -16.88 -10.31
C GLU A 54 6.30 -16.61 -9.67
N LYS A 55 6.68 -15.34 -9.52
CA LYS A 55 7.93 -14.96 -8.85
C LYS A 55 7.84 -15.08 -7.32
N ILE A 56 6.70 -14.73 -6.72
CA ILE A 56 6.52 -14.75 -5.25
C ILE A 56 6.32 -16.18 -4.72
N LEU A 57 5.55 -17.01 -5.43
CA LEU A 57 5.17 -18.37 -5.03
C LEU A 57 6.12 -19.44 -5.57
N GLY A 58 6.98 -19.11 -6.55
CA GLY A 58 8.00 -20.01 -7.06
C GLY A 58 7.52 -21.04 -8.09
N GLY A 59 6.34 -20.85 -8.69
CA GLY A 59 5.81 -21.75 -9.72
C GLY A 59 4.67 -21.14 -10.57
N PRO A 60 4.33 -21.76 -11.70
CA PRO A 60 3.21 -21.36 -12.57
C PRO A 60 1.93 -21.05 -11.76
N SER A 61 1.37 -19.85 -11.95
CA SER A 61 0.28 -19.35 -11.10
C SER A 61 -0.95 -18.91 -11.91
N VAL A 62 -2.15 -19.16 -11.39
CA VAL A 62 -3.43 -18.79 -11.99
C VAL A 62 -4.26 -17.98 -10.99
N ILE A 63 -4.72 -16.80 -11.40
CA ILE A 63 -5.54 -15.91 -10.55
C ILE A 63 -7.04 -16.17 -10.77
N TYR A 64 -7.82 -16.09 -9.70
CA TYR A 64 -9.27 -16.31 -9.65
C TYR A 64 -9.98 -15.15 -8.94
N SER A 65 -11.28 -15.02 -9.15
CA SER A 65 -12.17 -14.04 -8.51
C SER A 65 -12.26 -14.16 -6.97
N GLY A 66 -11.85 -15.28 -6.38
CA GLY A 66 -11.88 -15.50 -4.94
C GLY A 66 -11.20 -16.79 -4.51
N GLY A 67 -10.89 -16.92 -3.21
CA GLY A 67 -10.29 -18.14 -2.67
C GLY A 67 -11.13 -19.39 -2.91
N LEU A 68 -12.46 -19.31 -2.78
CA LEU A 68 -13.34 -20.44 -3.08
C LEU A 68 -13.39 -20.79 -4.57
N ALA A 69 -13.25 -19.81 -5.45
CA ALA A 69 -13.14 -20.05 -6.89
C ALA A 69 -11.84 -20.77 -7.24
N ALA A 70 -10.72 -20.40 -6.58
CA ALA A 70 -9.46 -21.12 -6.69
C ALA A 70 -9.59 -22.57 -6.19
N PHE A 71 -10.21 -22.80 -5.03
CA PHE A 71 -10.45 -24.17 -4.53
C PHE A 71 -11.35 -24.98 -5.47
N ASN A 72 -12.41 -24.36 -6.00
CA ASN A 72 -13.26 -25.01 -7.00
C ASN A 72 -12.48 -25.37 -8.28
N GLY A 73 -11.51 -24.55 -8.67
CA GLY A 73 -10.56 -24.85 -9.75
C GLY A 73 -9.77 -26.13 -9.47
N ILE A 74 -9.29 -26.33 -8.23
CA ILE A 74 -8.63 -27.59 -7.83
C ILE A 74 -9.60 -28.78 -8.03
N MET A 75 -10.79 -28.68 -7.46
CA MET A 75 -11.75 -29.78 -7.48
C MET A 75 -12.24 -30.13 -8.89
N THR A 76 -12.43 -29.13 -9.75
CA THR A 76 -12.90 -29.33 -11.12
C THR A 76 -11.79 -29.86 -12.02
N HIS A 77 -10.59 -29.30 -11.93
CA HIS A 77 -9.46 -29.66 -12.79
C HIS A 77 -8.92 -31.06 -12.47
N PHE A 78 -8.64 -31.33 -11.20
CA PHE A 78 -8.03 -32.59 -10.78
C PHE A 78 -9.07 -33.70 -10.57
N ASN A 79 -10.35 -33.34 -10.38
CA ASN A 79 -11.50 -34.26 -10.29
C ASN A 79 -11.24 -35.52 -9.42
N PRO A 80 -10.75 -35.35 -8.17
CA PRO A 80 -10.42 -36.48 -7.32
C PRO A 80 -11.67 -37.31 -6.99
N LYS A 81 -11.52 -38.62 -6.80
CA LYS A 81 -12.62 -39.48 -6.33
C LYS A 81 -12.71 -39.48 -4.81
N GLN A 82 -11.57 -39.30 -4.15
CA GLN A 82 -11.47 -39.17 -2.71
C GLN A 82 -10.64 -37.94 -2.34
N VAL A 83 -11.09 -37.22 -1.31
CA VAL A 83 -10.34 -36.10 -0.72
C VAL A 83 -10.15 -36.37 0.76
N ALA A 84 -8.89 -36.43 1.21
CA ALA A 84 -8.58 -36.37 2.64
C ALA A 84 -8.54 -34.90 3.09
N VAL A 85 -9.39 -34.56 4.04
CA VAL A 85 -9.55 -33.19 4.58
C VAL A 85 -9.84 -33.26 6.08
N GLY A 86 -9.50 -32.20 6.80
CA GLY A 86 -9.79 -32.06 8.22
C GLY A 86 -10.09 -30.60 8.55
N PRO A 87 -9.69 -30.09 9.73
CA PRO A 87 -9.94 -28.70 10.09
C PRO A 87 -9.39 -27.73 9.04
N CYS A 88 -10.29 -26.92 8.49
CA CYS A 88 -10.04 -25.92 7.46
C CYS A 88 -11.14 -24.83 7.45
N TYR A 89 -11.01 -23.83 6.58
CA TYR A 89 -12.05 -22.85 6.30
C TYR A 89 -13.40 -23.48 5.90
N HIS A 90 -14.50 -23.05 6.54
CA HIS A 90 -15.83 -23.62 6.29
C HIS A 90 -16.28 -23.61 4.83
N GLY A 91 -15.88 -22.61 4.04
CA GLY A 91 -16.25 -22.55 2.63
C GLY A 91 -15.63 -23.67 1.79
N VAL A 92 -14.47 -24.21 2.18
CA VAL A 92 -13.86 -25.40 1.56
C VAL A 92 -14.80 -26.60 1.74
N ARG A 93 -15.32 -26.81 2.95
CA ARG A 93 -16.30 -27.87 3.24
C ARG A 93 -17.56 -27.73 2.39
N MET A 94 -18.08 -26.51 2.22
CA MET A 94 -19.25 -26.26 1.38
C MET A 94 -19.02 -26.63 -0.10
N ILE A 95 -17.82 -26.38 -0.64
CA ILE A 95 -17.46 -26.82 -2.00
C ILE A 95 -17.35 -28.34 -2.07
N LEU A 96 -16.74 -28.97 -1.07
CA LEU A 96 -16.65 -30.44 -0.99
C LEU A 96 -18.05 -31.09 -0.91
N ASP A 97 -18.99 -30.52 -0.16
CA ASP A 97 -20.36 -31.00 -0.07
C ASP A 97 -21.11 -30.91 -1.41
N ILE A 98 -20.86 -29.85 -2.19
CA ILE A 98 -21.35 -29.75 -3.57
C ILE A 98 -20.81 -30.91 -4.40
N HIS A 99 -19.51 -31.22 -4.29
CA HIS A 99 -18.88 -32.28 -5.06
C HIS A 99 -19.29 -33.69 -4.61
N THR A 100 -19.49 -33.90 -3.30
CA THR A 100 -20.03 -35.14 -2.77
C THR A 100 -21.43 -35.39 -3.32
N ARG A 101 -22.30 -34.38 -3.27
CA ARG A 101 -23.69 -34.49 -3.73
C ARG A 101 -23.82 -34.65 -5.24
N ASN A 102 -23.04 -33.91 -6.03
CA ASN A 102 -23.23 -33.83 -7.47
C ASN A 102 -22.29 -34.76 -8.27
N PHE A 103 -21.11 -35.09 -7.72
CA PHE A 103 -20.07 -35.84 -8.44
C PHE A 103 -19.60 -37.10 -7.71
N GLY A 104 -20.22 -37.44 -6.58
CA GLY A 104 -19.93 -38.66 -5.83
C GLY A 104 -18.58 -38.66 -5.12
N LEU A 105 -18.01 -37.48 -4.84
CA LEU A 105 -16.77 -37.33 -4.09
C LEU A 105 -16.87 -37.94 -2.70
N LYS A 106 -15.92 -38.81 -2.33
CA LYS A 106 -15.78 -39.33 -0.97
C LYS A 106 -14.84 -38.44 -0.15
N GLN A 107 -15.28 -38.02 1.03
CA GLN A 107 -14.46 -37.26 1.97
C GLN A 107 -13.88 -38.21 3.02
N LEU A 108 -12.57 -38.12 3.25
CA LEU A 108 -11.78 -38.92 4.17
C LEU A 108 -11.17 -38.03 5.26
N SER A 109 -10.88 -38.59 6.44
CA SER A 109 -10.16 -37.87 7.50
C SER A 109 -8.63 -37.95 7.31
N TYR A 110 -7.87 -37.29 8.18
CA TYR A 110 -6.41 -37.43 8.24
C TYR A 110 -5.92 -38.62 9.07
N SER A 111 -6.81 -39.53 9.50
CA SER A 111 -6.38 -40.76 10.17
C SER A 111 -5.52 -41.60 9.22
N GLU A 112 -4.54 -42.33 9.75
CA GLU A 112 -3.69 -43.19 8.91
C GLU A 112 -4.50 -44.21 8.12
N GLU A 113 -5.54 -44.79 8.72
CA GLU A 113 -6.46 -45.72 8.06
C GLU A 113 -7.15 -45.10 6.84
N ASP A 114 -7.58 -43.84 6.94
CA ASP A 114 -8.23 -43.14 5.85
C ASP A 114 -7.23 -42.71 4.77
N LEU A 115 -6.06 -42.20 5.17
CA LEU A 115 -4.98 -41.88 4.23
C LEU A 115 -4.52 -43.12 3.45
N ASP A 116 -4.60 -44.31 4.07
CA ASP A 116 -4.26 -45.56 3.41
C ASP A 116 -5.22 -45.99 2.31
N LYS A 117 -6.45 -45.44 2.29
CA LYS A 117 -7.50 -45.71 1.28
C LYS A 117 -7.32 -44.89 0.00
N LEU A 118 -6.48 -43.85 0.02
CA LEU A 118 -6.22 -43.00 -1.15
C LEU A 118 -5.66 -43.81 -2.32
N GLN A 119 -5.97 -43.36 -3.54
CA GLN A 119 -5.55 -43.94 -4.81
C GLN A 119 -4.87 -42.89 -5.70
N PRO A 120 -4.18 -43.31 -6.78
CA PRO A 120 -3.60 -42.36 -7.73
C PRO A 120 -4.65 -41.38 -8.29
N GLY A 121 -4.34 -40.09 -8.22
CA GLY A 121 -5.26 -39.02 -8.63
C GLY A 121 -6.24 -38.54 -7.55
N ASP A 122 -6.25 -39.14 -6.38
CA ASP A 122 -6.93 -38.58 -5.20
C ASP A 122 -6.15 -37.38 -4.64
N LEU A 123 -6.77 -36.68 -3.68
CA LEU A 123 -6.22 -35.42 -3.14
C LEU A 123 -6.16 -35.46 -1.61
N VAL A 124 -5.05 -34.99 -1.05
CA VAL A 124 -4.96 -34.56 0.34
C VAL A 124 -4.98 -33.04 0.35
N HIS A 125 -5.93 -32.43 1.06
CA HIS A 125 -5.98 -30.97 1.21
C HIS A 125 -5.78 -30.58 2.67
N ILE A 126 -4.80 -29.70 2.92
CA ILE A 126 -4.52 -29.16 4.25
C ILE A 126 -4.53 -27.63 4.23
N GLU A 127 -5.06 -27.01 5.29
CA GLU A 127 -4.83 -25.60 5.60
C GLU A 127 -3.79 -25.51 6.73
N THR A 128 -2.74 -24.72 6.53
CA THR A 128 -1.67 -24.54 7.52
C THR A 128 -1.02 -23.17 7.40
N PRO A 129 -1.04 -22.33 8.45
CA PRO A 129 -1.78 -22.49 9.71
C PRO A 129 -3.30 -22.63 9.52
N VAL A 130 -3.94 -23.45 10.37
CA VAL A 130 -5.36 -23.83 10.30
C VAL A 130 -6.27 -22.67 10.70
N ASN A 131 -7.34 -22.41 9.97
CA ASN A 131 -8.42 -21.52 10.41
C ASN A 131 -9.43 -22.29 11.28
N PRO A 132 -9.84 -21.76 12.44
CA PRO A 132 -9.51 -20.44 13.01
C PRO A 132 -8.33 -20.39 13.98
N GLU A 133 -7.80 -21.52 14.43
CA GLU A 133 -6.89 -21.59 15.59
C GLU A 133 -5.49 -21.00 15.33
N GLY A 134 -5.05 -20.98 14.07
CA GLY A 134 -3.71 -20.54 13.68
C GLY A 134 -2.61 -21.53 14.07
N LEU A 135 -2.92 -22.82 14.15
CA LEU A 135 -1.95 -23.90 14.40
C LEU A 135 -1.45 -24.49 13.08
N SER A 136 -0.16 -24.82 13.00
CA SER A 136 0.48 -25.42 11.84
C SER A 136 0.40 -26.94 11.82
N LYS A 137 0.29 -27.49 10.61
CA LYS A 137 0.42 -28.93 10.29
C LYS A 137 1.74 -29.21 9.57
N ASP A 138 2.24 -30.44 9.71
CA ASP A 138 3.47 -30.93 9.07
C ASP A 138 3.22 -31.23 7.58
N ILE A 139 3.56 -30.29 6.71
CA ILE A 139 3.38 -30.38 5.26
C ILE A 139 4.15 -31.57 4.70
N LYS A 140 5.36 -31.82 5.20
CA LYS A 140 6.22 -32.90 4.72
C LYS A 140 5.60 -34.26 5.02
N TRP A 141 5.10 -34.45 6.23
CA TRP A 141 4.41 -35.69 6.60
C TRP A 141 3.19 -35.95 5.70
N PHE A 142 2.36 -34.92 5.46
CA PHE A 142 1.20 -35.07 4.57
C PHE A 142 1.61 -35.35 3.12
N ALA A 143 2.70 -34.75 2.64
CA ALA A 143 3.22 -34.99 1.29
C ALA A 143 3.67 -36.45 1.14
N GLU A 144 4.46 -36.95 2.10
CA GLU A 144 4.93 -38.34 2.12
C GLU A 144 3.76 -39.34 2.12
N LYS A 145 2.72 -39.09 2.93
CA LYS A 145 1.51 -39.94 2.97
C LYS A 145 0.72 -39.89 1.67
N ALA A 146 0.52 -38.70 1.08
CA ALA A 146 -0.20 -38.55 -0.19
C ALA A 146 0.54 -39.25 -1.34
N HIS A 147 1.84 -38.96 -1.48
CA HIS A 147 2.67 -39.47 -2.57
C HIS A 147 2.86 -40.98 -2.50
N ALA A 148 2.90 -41.58 -1.31
CA ALA A 148 2.94 -43.03 -1.13
C ALA A 148 1.73 -43.77 -1.77
N LYS A 149 0.63 -43.05 -2.03
CA LYS A 149 -0.59 -43.57 -2.66
C LYS A 149 -0.79 -43.04 -4.10
N GLY A 150 0.14 -42.23 -4.61
CA GLY A 150 -0.01 -41.52 -5.88
C GLY A 150 -1.03 -40.38 -5.85
N ALA A 151 -1.46 -39.96 -4.65
CA ALA A 151 -2.34 -38.82 -4.46
C ALA A 151 -1.54 -37.50 -4.45
N LEU A 152 -2.21 -36.39 -4.71
CA LEU A 152 -1.61 -35.05 -4.69
C LEU A 152 -1.79 -34.38 -3.33
N LEU A 153 -0.86 -33.52 -2.93
CA LEU A 153 -1.01 -32.62 -1.77
C LEU A 153 -1.34 -31.19 -2.21
N SER A 154 -2.51 -30.70 -1.80
CA SER A 154 -2.89 -29.29 -1.85
C SER A 154 -2.73 -28.62 -0.48
N VAL A 155 -2.06 -27.47 -0.46
CA VAL A 155 -1.84 -26.69 0.75
C VAL A 155 -2.48 -25.31 0.61
N ASP A 156 -3.50 -25.02 1.42
CA ASP A 156 -3.96 -23.65 1.68
C ASP A 156 -3.00 -23.00 2.69
N SER A 157 -2.18 -22.07 2.20
CA SER A 157 -1.19 -21.34 2.97
C SER A 157 -1.63 -19.88 3.20
N THR A 158 -2.94 -19.60 3.13
CA THR A 158 -3.49 -18.25 3.30
C THR A 158 -3.03 -17.56 4.60
N PHE A 159 -2.81 -18.30 5.69
CA PHE A 159 -2.43 -17.72 6.99
C PHE A 159 -0.92 -17.49 7.16
N ALA A 160 -0.09 -18.08 6.30
CA ALA A 160 1.36 -17.90 6.30
C ALA A 160 1.94 -17.73 4.89
N PRO A 161 1.48 -16.74 4.11
CA PRO A 161 1.98 -16.55 2.75
C PRO A 161 3.46 -16.11 2.75
N PRO A 162 4.20 -16.28 1.63
CA PRO A 162 5.62 -15.95 1.55
C PRO A 162 5.91 -14.51 2.01
N PRO A 163 7.00 -14.23 2.75
CA PRO A 163 8.12 -15.11 2.97
C PRO A 163 7.94 -16.02 4.19
N LEU A 164 6.76 -16.08 4.82
CA LEU A 164 6.57 -16.84 6.06
C LEU A 164 6.70 -18.35 5.84
N GLN A 165 6.01 -18.89 4.83
CA GLN A 165 6.04 -20.31 4.46
C GLN A 165 6.21 -20.47 2.95
N ASP A 166 6.88 -21.55 2.57
CA ASP A 166 6.97 -22.03 1.18
C ASP A 166 6.63 -23.53 1.17
N PRO A 167 5.35 -23.90 0.93
CA PRO A 167 4.93 -25.29 0.95
C PRO A 167 5.62 -26.19 -0.07
N PHE A 168 6.14 -25.67 -1.20
CA PHE A 168 6.82 -26.49 -2.19
C PHE A 168 8.11 -27.12 -1.66
N LYS A 169 8.81 -26.42 -0.75
CA LYS A 169 10.00 -26.97 -0.07
C LYS A 169 9.69 -28.21 0.78
N PHE A 170 8.43 -28.42 1.12
CA PHE A 170 7.97 -29.53 1.97
C PHE A 170 7.11 -30.54 1.19
N GLY A 171 7.13 -30.49 -0.15
CA GLY A 171 6.51 -31.52 -0.98
C GLY A 171 5.08 -31.25 -1.43
N ALA A 172 4.51 -30.06 -1.18
CA ALA A 172 3.23 -29.68 -1.76
C ALA A 172 3.23 -29.82 -3.30
N ASP A 173 2.10 -30.16 -3.90
CA ASP A 173 1.91 -30.18 -5.37
C ASP A 173 1.15 -28.96 -5.86
N ILE A 174 0.24 -28.46 -5.03
CA ILE A 174 -0.62 -27.31 -5.32
C ILE A 174 -0.59 -26.40 -4.10
N ILE A 175 -0.26 -25.12 -4.30
CA ILE A 175 -0.40 -24.09 -3.27
C ILE A 175 -1.62 -23.26 -3.60
N MET A 176 -2.45 -23.04 -2.59
CA MET A 176 -3.62 -22.18 -2.67
C MET A 176 -3.47 -21.02 -1.68
N HIS A 177 -3.88 -19.82 -2.12
CA HIS A 177 -4.13 -18.71 -1.23
C HIS A 177 -5.44 -18.00 -1.59
N SER A 178 -6.17 -17.56 -0.56
CA SER A 178 -7.13 -16.48 -0.72
C SER A 178 -6.37 -15.15 -0.85
N ALA A 179 -6.11 -14.70 -2.07
CA ALA A 179 -5.46 -13.42 -2.34
C ALA A 179 -6.25 -12.19 -1.84
N THR A 180 -7.54 -12.33 -1.52
CA THR A 180 -8.33 -11.38 -0.70
C THR A 180 -7.64 -10.96 0.60
N LYS A 181 -6.88 -11.87 1.21
CA LYS A 181 -6.35 -11.72 2.57
C LYS A 181 -5.06 -10.89 2.55
N TYR A 182 -3.91 -11.45 2.93
CA TYR A 182 -2.69 -10.66 3.09
C TYR A 182 -2.15 -10.05 1.79
N PHE A 183 -2.32 -10.73 0.65
CA PHE A 183 -1.91 -10.19 -0.65
C PHE A 183 -2.71 -8.91 -0.99
N GLY A 184 -4.05 -8.96 -0.92
CA GLY A 184 -4.93 -7.80 -1.10
C GLY A 184 -4.79 -6.77 0.02
N GLY A 185 -4.75 -7.19 1.27
CA GLY A 185 -4.20 -6.44 2.39
C GLY A 185 -5.01 -5.27 2.92
N HIS A 186 -6.04 -4.85 2.19
CA HIS A 186 -6.73 -3.59 2.39
C HIS A 186 -8.25 -3.75 2.49
N SER A 187 -8.77 -4.98 2.58
CA SER A 187 -10.21 -5.27 2.75
C SER A 187 -11.12 -4.69 1.64
N ASP A 188 -10.61 -4.54 0.42
CA ASP A 188 -11.28 -3.83 -0.68
C ASP A 188 -11.38 -4.60 -2.01
N LEU A 189 -11.02 -5.89 -2.02
CA LEU A 189 -11.08 -6.75 -3.20
C LEU A 189 -11.32 -8.21 -2.81
N LEU A 190 -11.77 -9.01 -3.77
CA LEU A 190 -11.77 -10.47 -3.68
C LEU A 190 -10.84 -11.06 -4.74
N ALA A 191 -10.04 -12.06 -4.33
CA ALA A 191 -9.17 -12.80 -5.22
C ALA A 191 -8.74 -14.14 -4.61
N GLY A 192 -8.42 -15.11 -5.45
CA GLY A 192 -7.78 -16.37 -5.08
C GLY A 192 -6.66 -16.69 -6.05
N VAL A 193 -5.62 -17.39 -5.62
CA VAL A 193 -4.53 -17.81 -6.50
C VAL A 193 -4.21 -19.27 -6.26
N LEU A 194 -3.98 -20.00 -7.35
CA LEU A 194 -3.36 -21.31 -7.34
C LEU A 194 -1.95 -21.20 -7.92
N CYS A 195 -1.01 -21.92 -7.31
CA CYS A 195 0.32 -22.12 -7.84
C CYS A 195 0.60 -23.62 -7.94
N VAL A 196 1.12 -24.05 -9.08
CA VAL A 196 1.37 -25.47 -9.43
C VAL A 196 2.82 -25.66 -9.88
N LYS A 197 3.24 -26.91 -10.07
CA LYS A 197 4.64 -27.26 -10.41
C LYS A 197 5.00 -27.08 -11.88
N ASP A 198 4.02 -27.13 -12.80
CA ASP A 198 4.29 -27.18 -14.24
C ASP A 198 3.35 -26.31 -15.07
N LEU A 199 3.84 -25.88 -16.24
CA LEU A 199 3.12 -24.98 -17.15
C LEU A 199 1.94 -25.66 -17.84
N ALA A 200 1.97 -26.97 -18.06
CA ALA A 200 0.88 -27.67 -18.73
C ALA A 200 -0.37 -27.69 -17.84
N THR A 201 -0.20 -27.90 -16.54
CA THR A 201 -1.27 -27.78 -15.55
C THR A 201 -1.79 -26.34 -15.46
N LYS A 202 -0.90 -25.33 -15.45
CA LYS A 202 -1.31 -23.92 -15.50
C LYS A 202 -2.22 -23.64 -16.70
N ARG A 203 -1.84 -24.07 -17.91
CA ARG A 203 -2.61 -23.83 -19.14
C ARG A 203 -4.04 -24.38 -19.03
N ARG A 204 -4.19 -25.64 -18.61
CA ARG A 204 -5.53 -26.23 -18.43
C ARG A 204 -6.36 -25.53 -17.34
N LEU A 205 -5.72 -25.10 -16.25
CA LEU A 205 -6.40 -24.32 -15.21
C LEU A 205 -6.87 -22.95 -15.71
N VAL A 206 -6.14 -22.31 -16.62
CA VAL A 206 -6.55 -21.06 -17.27
C VAL A 206 -7.78 -21.29 -18.14
N ASP A 207 -7.80 -22.37 -18.94
CA ASP A 207 -8.94 -22.75 -19.76
C ASP A 207 -10.18 -23.04 -18.89
N ASP A 208 -10.03 -23.87 -17.85
CA ASP A 208 -11.10 -24.19 -16.92
C ASP A 208 -11.64 -22.94 -16.23
N ARG A 209 -10.77 -22.03 -15.77
CA ARG A 209 -11.17 -20.76 -15.17
C ARG A 209 -12.02 -19.93 -16.13
N MET A 210 -11.58 -19.84 -17.38
CA MET A 210 -12.25 -19.09 -18.45
C MET A 210 -13.65 -19.67 -18.71
N TYR A 211 -13.76 -20.98 -18.89
CA TYR A 211 -15.03 -21.65 -19.18
C TYR A 211 -16.02 -21.60 -18.02
N LEU A 212 -15.52 -21.68 -16.78
CA LEU A 212 -16.33 -21.60 -15.57
C LEU A 212 -16.66 -20.15 -15.15
N GLY A 213 -16.10 -19.14 -15.84
CA GLY A 213 -16.36 -17.74 -15.55
C GLY A 213 -15.81 -17.27 -14.20
N THR A 214 -14.72 -17.87 -13.72
CA THR A 214 -14.14 -17.58 -12.40
C THR A 214 -12.98 -16.57 -12.44
N ASN A 215 -12.82 -15.87 -13.57
CA ASN A 215 -11.82 -14.83 -13.78
C ASN A 215 -11.96 -13.68 -12.76
N ILE A 216 -10.82 -13.13 -12.34
CA ILE A 216 -10.78 -11.89 -11.56
C ILE A 216 -11.26 -10.72 -12.43
N ALA A 217 -11.90 -9.72 -11.81
CA ALA A 217 -12.31 -8.50 -12.50
C ALA A 217 -11.18 -7.45 -12.53
N ASN A 218 -11.26 -6.52 -13.49
CA ASN A 218 -10.18 -5.56 -13.78
C ASN A 218 -9.84 -4.62 -12.61
N LEU A 219 -10.84 -4.18 -11.85
CA LEU A 219 -10.65 -3.27 -10.71
C LEU A 219 -9.95 -3.99 -9.56
N GLU A 220 -10.39 -5.19 -9.22
CA GLU A 220 -9.82 -6.08 -8.21
C GLU A 220 -8.37 -6.43 -8.59
N ALA A 221 -8.11 -6.70 -9.87
CA ALA A 221 -6.78 -6.93 -10.39
C ALA A 221 -5.87 -5.70 -10.23
N TYR A 222 -6.37 -4.50 -10.55
CA TYR A 222 -5.65 -3.25 -10.32
C TYR A 222 -5.32 -3.04 -8.83
N LEU A 223 -6.31 -3.21 -7.94
CA LEU A 223 -6.14 -3.06 -6.50
C LEU A 223 -5.15 -4.09 -5.92
N LEU A 224 -5.15 -5.32 -6.45
CA LEU A 224 -4.23 -6.37 -6.03
C LEU A 224 -2.78 -6.06 -6.44
N LEU A 225 -2.54 -5.65 -7.69
CA LEU A 225 -1.21 -5.20 -8.14
C LEU A 225 -0.69 -4.03 -7.32
N ARG A 226 -1.58 -3.11 -6.94
CA ARG A 226 -1.25 -2.00 -6.06
C ARG A 226 -0.82 -2.50 -4.68
N SER A 227 -1.57 -3.42 -4.08
CA SER A 227 -1.30 -3.98 -2.74
C SER A 227 -0.03 -4.81 -2.65
N LEU A 228 0.32 -5.53 -3.72
CA LEU A 228 1.49 -6.39 -3.76
C LEU A 228 2.80 -5.61 -3.62
N ARG A 229 2.83 -4.32 -3.97
CA ARG A 229 4.05 -3.47 -3.85
C ARG A 229 4.51 -3.26 -2.40
N SER A 230 3.60 -3.31 -1.43
CA SER A 230 3.92 -3.14 -0.01
C SER A 230 3.80 -4.43 0.78
N TYR A 231 3.42 -5.53 0.12
CA TYR A 231 2.96 -6.75 0.75
C TYR A 231 3.94 -7.33 1.76
N ASP A 232 5.23 -7.41 1.40
CA ASP A 232 6.28 -7.99 2.21
C ASP A 232 6.50 -7.20 3.52
N LEU A 233 6.47 -5.86 3.45
CA LEU A 233 6.54 -4.98 4.62
C LEU A 233 5.34 -5.21 5.55
N ARG A 234 4.14 -5.37 4.97
CA ARG A 234 2.90 -5.56 5.73
C ARG A 234 2.90 -6.90 6.46
N ILE A 235 3.13 -8.01 5.76
CA ILE A 235 3.02 -9.36 6.34
C ILE A 235 4.06 -9.59 7.44
N LYS A 236 5.30 -9.13 7.26
CA LYS A 236 6.36 -9.21 8.28
C LYS A 236 5.95 -8.45 9.54
N ARG A 237 5.52 -7.20 9.39
CA ARG A 237 5.09 -6.36 10.53
C ARG A 237 3.89 -6.97 11.26
N GLN A 238 2.89 -7.46 10.52
CA GLN A 238 1.70 -8.09 11.12
C GLN A 238 2.08 -9.35 11.91
N SER A 239 2.96 -10.20 11.36
CA SER A 239 3.46 -11.40 12.04
C SER A 239 4.27 -11.06 13.30
N GLU A 240 5.13 -10.04 13.26
CA GLU A 240 5.85 -9.55 14.43
C GLU A 240 4.90 -9.04 15.53
N ASN A 241 3.88 -8.28 15.14
CA ASN A 241 2.88 -7.74 16.06
C ASN A 241 2.08 -8.86 16.72
N ALA A 242 1.62 -9.85 15.94
CA ALA A 242 0.91 -11.01 16.49
C ALA A 242 1.76 -11.76 17.50
N LEU A 243 3.04 -12.02 17.18
CA LEU A 243 3.94 -12.69 18.11
C LEU A 243 4.10 -11.92 19.42
N LYS A 244 4.17 -10.57 19.37
CA LYS A 244 4.23 -9.72 20.58
C LYS A 244 2.96 -9.84 21.43
N VAL A 245 1.78 -9.79 20.80
CA VAL A 245 0.50 -9.92 21.51
C VAL A 245 0.35 -11.32 22.12
N VAL A 246 0.65 -12.37 21.36
CA VAL A 246 0.61 -13.77 21.83
C VAL A 246 1.57 -13.98 23.01
N THR A 247 2.80 -13.48 22.90
CA THR A 247 3.80 -13.54 23.98
C THR A 247 3.30 -12.83 25.24
N PHE A 248 2.75 -11.62 25.08
CA PHE A 248 2.17 -10.88 26.20
C PHE A 248 1.03 -11.66 26.87
N LEU A 249 0.08 -12.20 26.11
CA LEU A 249 -1.06 -12.97 26.65
C LEU A 249 -0.59 -14.24 27.36
N ARG A 250 0.38 -14.96 26.80
CA ARG A 250 0.99 -16.14 27.42
C ARG A 250 1.64 -15.81 28.76
N ASP A 251 2.54 -14.82 28.78
CA ASP A 251 3.34 -14.47 29.96
C ASP A 251 2.47 -13.83 31.06
N ASN A 252 1.35 -13.22 30.68
CA ASN A 252 0.41 -12.56 31.59
C ASN A 252 -0.89 -13.34 31.78
N LYS A 253 -0.96 -14.63 31.40
CA LYS A 253 -2.20 -15.42 31.46
C LYS A 253 -2.88 -15.36 32.83
N HIS A 254 -2.10 -15.36 33.91
CA HIS A 254 -2.58 -15.23 35.29
C HIS A 254 -3.39 -13.96 35.59
N ARG A 255 -3.22 -12.89 34.79
CA ARG A 255 -3.97 -11.62 34.93
C ARG A 255 -5.34 -11.67 34.25
N PHE A 256 -5.54 -12.58 33.31
CA PHE A 256 -6.74 -12.67 32.48
C PHE A 256 -7.62 -13.84 32.90
N LYS A 257 -8.46 -13.64 33.93
CA LYS A 257 -9.32 -14.70 34.51
C LYS A 257 -10.21 -15.41 33.49
N VAL A 258 -10.63 -14.69 32.45
CA VAL A 258 -11.51 -15.21 31.40
C VAL A 258 -10.75 -16.00 30.32
N LEU A 259 -9.44 -15.83 30.17
CA LEU A 259 -8.63 -16.49 29.13
C LEU A 259 -8.32 -17.94 29.55
N LYS A 260 -8.82 -18.92 28.79
CA LYS A 260 -8.64 -20.35 29.08
C LYS A 260 -7.50 -20.97 28.29
N GLU A 261 -7.50 -20.77 26.99
CA GLU A 261 -6.55 -21.40 26.07
C GLU A 261 -6.13 -20.40 25.01
N LEU A 262 -4.88 -20.50 24.55
CA LEU A 262 -4.29 -19.61 23.55
C LEU A 262 -3.68 -20.47 22.44
N HIS A 263 -4.01 -20.14 21.19
CA HIS A 263 -3.67 -20.91 20.00
C HIS A 263 -2.89 -20.03 19.03
N HIS A 264 -1.70 -20.48 18.64
CA HIS A 264 -0.84 -19.84 17.65
C HIS A 264 0.32 -20.78 17.30
N SER A 265 0.79 -20.78 16.05
CA SER A 265 1.94 -21.60 15.64
C SER A 265 3.19 -21.36 16.50
N SER A 266 3.40 -20.16 17.05
CA SER A 266 4.55 -19.90 17.92
C SER A 266 4.51 -20.61 19.29
N LEU A 267 3.38 -21.23 19.63
CA LEU A 267 3.19 -21.97 20.89
C LEU A 267 3.39 -23.49 20.69
N GLN A 268 3.46 -23.94 19.44
CA GLN A 268 3.77 -25.33 19.10
C GLN A 268 5.25 -25.63 19.32
N THR A 269 5.54 -26.81 19.85
CA THR A 269 6.91 -27.25 20.20
C THR A 269 7.52 -28.19 19.16
N GLU A 270 6.71 -28.62 18.20
CA GLU A 270 7.07 -29.57 17.16
C GLU A 270 8.14 -28.97 16.23
N PRO A 271 9.25 -29.68 15.95
CA PRO A 271 10.36 -29.14 15.18
C PRO A 271 9.99 -28.61 13.79
N PHE A 272 9.04 -29.27 13.11
CA PHE A 272 8.60 -28.89 11.77
C PHE A 272 8.07 -27.46 11.70
N VAL A 273 7.51 -26.92 12.79
CA VAL A 273 6.89 -25.60 12.79
C VAL A 273 7.94 -24.52 12.52
N LYS A 274 9.09 -24.60 13.19
CA LYS A 274 10.19 -23.66 12.99
C LYS A 274 10.85 -23.82 11.62
N GLU A 275 10.92 -25.05 11.11
CA GLU A 275 11.44 -25.34 9.78
C GLU A 275 10.54 -24.76 8.67
N GLN A 276 9.22 -24.90 8.82
CA GLN A 276 8.22 -24.42 7.87
C GLN A 276 7.95 -22.92 7.95
N LEU A 277 8.17 -22.30 9.11
CA LEU A 277 7.90 -20.89 9.37
C LEU A 277 9.15 -20.12 9.82
N PRO A 278 10.24 -20.12 9.02
CA PRO A 278 11.52 -19.54 9.44
C PRO A 278 11.48 -18.02 9.61
N ASN A 279 10.52 -17.35 8.95
CA ASN A 279 10.42 -15.89 8.89
C ASN A 279 9.26 -15.30 9.73
N GLY A 280 8.60 -16.12 10.55
CA GLY A 280 7.50 -15.68 11.41
C GLY A 280 6.29 -16.61 11.36
N TYR A 281 5.48 -16.57 12.42
CA TYR A 281 4.41 -17.55 12.69
C TYR A 281 3.03 -17.17 12.12
N GLY A 282 2.96 -16.09 11.35
CA GLY A 282 1.70 -15.56 10.82
C GLY A 282 1.03 -14.55 11.77
N PRO A 283 0.03 -13.80 11.28
CA PRO A 283 -0.58 -12.72 12.04
C PRO A 283 -1.95 -13.08 12.65
N VAL A 284 -2.36 -14.34 12.57
CA VAL A 284 -3.62 -14.84 13.13
C VAL A 284 -3.34 -15.69 14.34
N PHE A 285 -4.06 -15.43 15.43
CA PHE A 285 -4.08 -16.31 16.60
C PHE A 285 -5.52 -16.42 17.11
N ALA A 286 -5.80 -17.44 17.90
CA ALA A 286 -7.10 -17.60 18.54
C ALA A 286 -6.95 -17.85 20.04
N PHE A 287 -8.04 -17.69 20.78
CA PHE A 287 -8.10 -18.06 22.18
C PHE A 287 -9.52 -18.41 22.61
N ASN A 288 -9.61 -19.35 23.56
CA ASN A 288 -10.86 -19.68 24.21
C ASN A 288 -11.02 -18.85 25.48
N VAL A 289 -12.24 -18.38 25.70
CA VAL A 289 -12.63 -17.75 26.97
C VAL A 289 -13.46 -18.70 27.84
N ASP A 290 -13.83 -18.24 29.04
CA ASP A 290 -14.52 -19.04 30.04
C ASP A 290 -15.96 -19.42 29.68
N THR A 291 -16.67 -18.55 28.96
CA THR A 291 -18.07 -18.75 28.58
C THR A 291 -18.37 -18.21 27.19
N LYS A 292 -19.44 -18.71 26.58
CA LYS A 292 -19.99 -18.19 25.32
C LYS A 292 -20.37 -16.71 25.44
N GLU A 293 -20.97 -16.33 26.55
CA GLU A 293 -21.41 -14.96 26.84
C GLU A 293 -20.20 -14.01 26.86
N THR A 294 -19.09 -14.42 27.50
CA THR A 294 -17.84 -13.68 27.45
C THR A 294 -17.33 -13.55 26.03
N ALA A 295 -17.34 -14.64 25.24
CA ALA A 295 -16.86 -14.62 23.86
C ALA A 295 -17.66 -13.63 23.00
N LYS A 296 -18.97 -13.58 23.18
CA LYS A 296 -19.86 -12.65 22.49
C LYS A 296 -19.62 -11.18 22.87
N ILE A 297 -19.35 -10.90 24.16
CA ILE A 297 -19.26 -9.53 24.67
C ILE A 297 -17.85 -8.93 24.49
N LEU A 298 -16.80 -9.73 24.62
CA LEU A 298 -15.42 -9.24 24.65
C LEU A 298 -15.04 -8.35 23.46
N PRO A 299 -15.39 -8.67 22.18
CA PRO A 299 -15.14 -7.79 21.04
C PRO A 299 -15.63 -6.36 21.25
N SER A 300 -16.82 -6.16 21.82
CA SER A 300 -17.41 -4.83 22.04
C SER A 300 -16.70 -3.98 23.10
N ARG A 301 -15.80 -4.59 23.90
CA ARG A 301 -15.05 -3.90 24.96
C ARG A 301 -13.67 -3.44 24.50
N LEU A 302 -13.24 -3.83 23.30
CA LEU A 302 -11.95 -3.43 22.74
C LEU A 302 -12.08 -2.09 22.01
N LYS A 303 -11.08 -1.23 22.17
CA LYS A 303 -11.05 0.11 21.54
C LYS A 303 -10.35 0.15 20.18
N ILE A 304 -9.45 -0.81 19.95
CA ILE A 304 -8.58 -0.84 18.75
C ILE A 304 -9.01 -1.94 17.78
N PHE A 305 -9.57 -3.03 18.29
CA PHE A 305 -9.95 -4.18 17.45
C PHE A 305 -11.37 -4.00 16.94
N HIS A 306 -11.56 -4.08 15.62
CA HIS A 306 -12.90 -4.06 15.02
C HIS A 306 -13.50 -5.47 15.06
N HIS A 307 -14.78 -5.56 15.42
CA HIS A 307 -15.50 -6.83 15.40
C HIS A 307 -15.93 -7.16 13.97
N ALA A 308 -15.15 -8.00 13.26
CA ALA A 308 -15.40 -8.33 11.86
C ALA A 308 -14.86 -9.72 11.46
N THR A 309 -15.50 -10.35 10.48
CA THR A 309 -15.20 -11.74 10.06
C THR A 309 -13.98 -11.90 9.15
N SER A 310 -13.54 -10.84 8.47
CA SER A 310 -12.37 -10.95 7.58
C SER A 310 -11.04 -10.98 8.35
N LEU A 311 -9.93 -11.05 7.61
CA LEU A 311 -8.57 -11.05 8.13
C LEU A 311 -7.62 -10.52 7.06
N GLY A 312 -6.41 -10.15 7.46
CA GLY A 312 -5.34 -9.69 6.58
C GLY A 312 -5.42 -8.24 6.13
N GLY A 313 -6.43 -7.50 6.61
CA GLY A 313 -6.50 -6.05 6.52
C GLY A 313 -5.41 -5.35 7.34
N LEU A 314 -5.35 -4.02 7.24
CA LEU A 314 -4.38 -3.22 8.00
C LEU A 314 -4.87 -2.96 9.42
N GLU A 315 -6.18 -2.99 9.61
CA GLU A 315 -6.90 -2.93 10.88
C GLU A 315 -6.69 -4.23 11.67
N SER A 316 -6.65 -4.12 13.00
CA SER A 316 -6.72 -5.31 13.84
C SER A 316 -8.18 -5.74 13.99
N LEU A 317 -8.47 -7.01 13.70
CA LEU A 317 -9.81 -7.56 13.71
C LEU A 317 -9.94 -8.62 14.79
N ILE A 318 -11.10 -8.67 15.44
CA ILE A 318 -11.51 -9.74 16.36
C ILE A 318 -12.84 -10.30 15.88
N GLU A 319 -13.04 -11.61 16.06
CA GLU A 319 -14.32 -12.25 15.75
C GLU A 319 -14.64 -13.34 16.76
N TRP A 320 -15.88 -13.32 17.26
CA TRP A 320 -16.47 -14.50 17.88
C TRP A 320 -16.84 -15.51 16.79
N ARG A 321 -16.02 -16.55 16.64
CA ARG A 321 -16.04 -17.43 15.45
C ARG A 321 -17.37 -18.16 15.22
N ALA A 322 -18.13 -18.40 16.28
CA ALA A 322 -19.45 -19.02 16.18
C ALA A 322 -20.48 -18.19 15.40
N LEU A 323 -20.20 -16.90 15.11
CA LEU A 323 -21.04 -16.07 14.24
C LEU A 323 -21.04 -16.53 12.78
N SER A 324 -19.95 -17.12 12.30
CA SER A 324 -19.77 -17.45 10.89
C SER A 324 -19.33 -18.89 10.63
N ASP A 325 -19.14 -19.70 11.67
CA ASP A 325 -18.97 -21.15 11.54
C ASP A 325 -19.60 -21.86 12.74
N SER A 326 -20.63 -22.68 12.46
CA SER A 326 -21.34 -23.44 13.49
C SER A 326 -20.57 -24.63 14.05
N HIS A 327 -19.42 -24.98 13.45
CA HIS A 327 -18.65 -26.17 13.81
C HIS A 327 -17.47 -25.87 14.76
N VAL A 328 -17.31 -24.60 15.18
CA VAL A 328 -16.24 -24.17 16.09
C VAL A 328 -16.72 -24.11 17.53
N ASP A 329 -15.78 -24.16 18.48
CA ASP A 329 -16.07 -23.94 19.90
C ASP A 329 -16.75 -22.57 20.11
N GLN A 330 -17.87 -22.56 20.85
CA GLN A 330 -18.67 -21.35 21.11
C GLN A 330 -17.96 -20.34 22.03
N THR A 331 -16.86 -20.73 22.65
CA THR A 331 -15.99 -19.87 23.47
C THR A 331 -14.81 -19.27 22.69
N LEU A 332 -14.65 -19.63 21.41
CA LEU A 332 -13.48 -19.27 20.62
C LEU A 332 -13.58 -17.86 20.01
N LEU A 333 -12.54 -17.06 20.23
CA LEU A 333 -12.29 -15.79 19.57
C LEU A 333 -11.07 -15.90 18.67
N ARG A 334 -11.18 -15.41 17.43
CA ARG A 334 -10.05 -15.30 16.50
C ARG A 334 -9.64 -13.84 16.36
N ILE A 335 -8.34 -13.60 16.38
CA ILE A 335 -7.72 -12.30 16.14
C ILE A 335 -6.95 -12.34 14.82
N SER A 336 -7.15 -11.34 13.98
CA SER A 336 -6.23 -10.99 12.91
C SER A 336 -5.53 -9.70 13.29
N VAL A 337 -4.22 -9.75 13.46
CA VAL A 337 -3.44 -8.59 13.91
C VAL A 337 -3.07 -7.74 12.71
N GLY A 338 -3.47 -6.48 12.76
CA GLY A 338 -3.08 -5.45 11.81
C GLY A 338 -1.63 -4.98 12.00
N GLY A 339 -1.19 -4.08 11.13
CA GLY A 339 0.13 -3.46 11.23
C GLY A 339 0.01 -1.96 11.53
N PHE A 340 1.11 -1.22 11.42
CA PHE A 340 1.12 0.24 11.20
C PHE A 340 0.86 1.15 12.41
N SER A 341 0.94 2.46 12.12
CA SER A 341 0.64 3.55 13.04
C SER A 341 -0.84 3.56 13.39
N THR A 342 -1.17 3.49 14.68
CA THR A 342 -2.55 3.55 15.19
C THR A 342 -3.29 4.78 14.67
N LYS A 343 -2.61 5.94 14.57
CA LYS A 343 -3.22 7.17 14.04
C LYS A 343 -3.57 7.05 12.56
N LEU A 344 -2.68 6.47 11.74
CA LEU A 344 -2.92 6.33 10.31
C LEU A 344 -4.09 5.40 10.00
N ILE A 345 -4.46 4.50 10.92
CA ILE A 345 -5.59 3.58 10.76
C ILE A 345 -6.89 4.16 11.31
N HIS A 346 -6.86 4.68 12.54
CA HIS A 346 -8.06 4.94 13.34
C HIS A 346 -8.43 6.42 13.49
N ALA A 347 -7.58 7.36 13.06
CA ALA A 347 -7.83 8.80 13.27
C ALA A 347 -9.21 9.24 12.75
N ASP A 348 -9.64 8.68 11.63
CA ASP A 348 -10.89 9.02 10.96
C ASP A 348 -12.09 8.11 11.33
N ASP A 349 -11.96 7.21 12.32
CA ASP A 349 -13.05 6.27 12.69
C ASP A 349 -14.33 6.99 13.09
N SER A 350 -14.21 8.14 13.76
CA SER A 350 -15.34 8.99 14.17
C SER A 350 -16.14 9.56 12.99
N LYS A 351 -15.55 9.56 11.79
CA LYS A 351 -16.13 10.09 10.55
C LYS A 351 -16.67 8.99 9.63
N SER A 352 -16.71 7.73 10.09
CA SER A 352 -17.29 6.64 9.30
C SER A 352 -18.81 6.74 9.21
N ARG A 353 -19.35 6.50 8.01
CA ARG A 353 -20.79 6.62 7.70
C ARG A 353 -21.48 5.27 7.44
N VAL A 354 -20.69 4.22 7.25
CA VAL A 354 -21.13 2.88 6.87
C VAL A 354 -20.38 1.85 7.72
N PRO A 355 -20.90 0.63 7.87
CA PRO A 355 -20.24 -0.42 8.66
C PRO A 355 -19.02 -1.02 7.96
N ASP A 356 -18.74 -0.65 6.71
CA ASP A 356 -17.59 -1.11 5.93
C ASP A 356 -16.28 -0.78 6.67
N ILE A 357 -15.37 -1.76 6.74
CA ILE A 357 -14.04 -1.57 7.36
C ILE A 357 -13.23 -0.53 6.59
N VAL A 358 -13.41 -0.49 5.27
CA VAL A 358 -12.77 0.48 4.37
C VAL A 358 -13.81 1.50 3.96
N THR A 359 -13.40 2.75 3.79
CA THR A 359 -14.31 3.77 3.27
C THR A 359 -14.76 3.43 1.83
N PRO A 360 -16.04 3.63 1.48
CA PRO A 360 -16.53 3.38 0.14
C PRO A 360 -15.98 4.40 -0.88
N ILE A 361 -15.93 4.00 -2.15
CA ILE A 361 -15.72 4.92 -3.27
C ILE A 361 -17.06 5.63 -3.54
N ASN A 362 -17.16 6.90 -3.16
CA ASN A 362 -18.37 7.68 -3.39
C ASN A 362 -18.24 8.50 -4.69
N VAL A 363 -18.80 8.02 -5.80
CA VAL A 363 -18.75 8.74 -7.09
C VAL A 363 -19.82 9.81 -7.25
N SER A 364 -20.66 10.04 -6.22
CA SER A 364 -21.75 11.01 -6.32
C SER A 364 -21.23 12.44 -6.37
N THR A 365 -21.90 13.28 -7.17
CA THR A 365 -21.66 14.72 -7.22
C THR A 365 -22.60 15.50 -6.31
N THR A 366 -23.77 14.94 -6.01
CA THR A 366 -24.83 15.56 -5.20
C THR A 366 -25.38 14.59 -4.17
N PHE A 367 -26.00 15.12 -3.14
CA PHE A 367 -26.55 14.35 -2.02
C PHE A 367 -28.01 14.71 -1.81
N ARG A 368 -28.80 13.74 -1.36
CA ARG A 368 -30.23 13.93 -1.11
C ARG A 368 -30.42 14.64 0.23
N TYR A 369 -31.27 15.66 0.25
CA TYR A 369 -31.72 16.29 1.49
C TYR A 369 -32.57 15.34 2.35
N PRO A 370 -32.61 15.54 3.69
CA PRO A 370 -33.57 14.87 4.56
C PRO A 370 -35.01 15.03 4.08
N LYS A 371 -35.89 14.07 4.43
CA LYS A 371 -37.32 14.18 4.13
C LYS A 371 -38.06 14.99 5.20
N GLU A 372 -37.51 14.99 6.40
CA GLU A 372 -37.97 15.64 7.62
C GLU A 372 -37.69 17.15 7.56
N PRO A 373 -38.71 18.02 7.46
CA PRO A 373 -38.51 19.47 7.32
C PRO A 373 -37.72 20.11 8.47
N GLU A 374 -37.78 19.54 9.67
CA GLU A 374 -37.05 19.97 10.86
C GLU A 374 -35.52 19.76 10.76
N LEU A 375 -35.08 18.90 9.84
CA LEU A 375 -33.66 18.67 9.54
C LEU A 375 -33.17 19.53 8.36
N LEU A 376 -34.04 20.35 7.76
CA LEU A 376 -33.65 21.28 6.70
C LEU A 376 -33.15 22.59 7.30
N HIS A 377 -31.91 22.94 6.98
CA HIS A 377 -31.29 24.19 7.40
C HIS A 377 -31.07 25.09 6.17
N ALA A 378 -31.64 26.30 6.19
CA ALA A 378 -31.29 27.28 5.17
C ALA A 378 -29.87 27.79 5.41
N VAL A 379 -29.13 28.08 4.33
CA VAL A 379 -27.74 28.59 4.44
C VAL A 379 -27.66 29.87 5.28
N ALA A 380 -28.68 30.72 5.22
CA ALA A 380 -28.76 31.95 6.02
C ALA A 380 -28.84 31.68 7.53
N ASP A 381 -29.30 30.50 7.94
CA ASP A 381 -29.43 30.07 9.35
C ASP A 381 -28.16 29.34 9.86
N LEU A 382 -27.17 29.15 8.98
CA LEU A 382 -25.91 28.48 9.25
C LEU A 382 -24.77 29.52 9.29
N PRO A 383 -24.59 30.27 10.39
CA PRO A 383 -23.58 31.33 10.48
C PRO A 383 -22.15 30.79 10.31
N ASP A 384 -21.97 29.49 10.55
CA ASP A 384 -20.69 28.80 10.40
C ASP A 384 -20.55 28.02 9.08
N GLY A 385 -21.50 28.13 8.16
CA GLY A 385 -21.55 27.33 6.94
C GLY A 385 -22.13 25.93 7.17
N TYR A 386 -22.05 25.07 6.15
CA TYR A 386 -22.55 23.70 6.24
C TYR A 386 -21.74 22.89 7.27
N PRO A 387 -22.40 22.11 8.15
CA PRO A 387 -21.70 21.14 8.99
C PRO A 387 -20.83 20.21 8.15
N GLU A 388 -19.65 19.83 8.65
CA GLU A 388 -18.69 18.98 7.91
C GLU A 388 -19.31 17.63 7.46
N ASP A 389 -20.29 17.14 8.22
CA ASP A 389 -20.94 15.85 8.00
C ASP A 389 -22.26 15.96 7.20
N ASP A 390 -22.69 17.19 6.86
CA ASP A 390 -23.84 17.47 6.01
C ASP A 390 -23.41 17.72 4.56
N TYR A 391 -23.46 16.65 3.78
CA TYR A 391 -23.05 16.69 2.38
C TYR A 391 -24.22 17.13 1.50
N VAL A 392 -24.00 18.17 0.70
CA VAL A 392 -24.98 18.70 -0.29
C VAL A 392 -24.47 18.55 -1.71
N TYR A 393 -23.21 18.92 -1.94
CA TYR A 393 -22.57 18.85 -3.25
C TYR A 393 -21.06 18.61 -3.10
N SER A 394 -20.49 17.68 -3.88
CA SER A 394 -19.13 17.14 -3.65
C SER A 394 -18.00 18.15 -3.80
N ARG A 395 -18.23 19.28 -4.50
CA ARG A 395 -17.27 20.42 -4.54
C ARG A 395 -17.16 21.14 -3.20
N LEU A 396 -18.24 21.20 -2.42
CA LEU A 396 -18.23 21.83 -1.10
C LEU A 396 -17.47 20.91 -0.13
N ASN A 397 -17.89 19.65 -0.07
CA ASN A 397 -17.25 18.62 0.73
C ASN A 397 -17.73 17.22 0.31
N HIS A 398 -16.94 16.19 0.61
CA HIS A 398 -17.34 14.79 0.41
C HIS A 398 -16.70 13.87 1.47
N PRO A 399 -17.28 12.67 1.75
CA PRO A 399 -16.91 11.89 2.94
C PRO A 399 -15.44 11.52 3.04
N ASN A 400 -14.82 11.16 1.92
CA ASN A 400 -13.42 10.75 1.91
C ASN A 400 -12.49 11.95 2.17
N ALA A 401 -12.84 13.17 1.74
CA ALA A 401 -12.00 14.36 2.02
C ALA A 401 -11.93 14.66 3.53
N VAL A 402 -13.07 14.63 4.23
CA VAL A 402 -13.14 14.87 5.69
C VAL A 402 -12.30 13.86 6.45
N ARG A 403 -12.41 12.57 6.08
CA ARG A 403 -11.61 11.50 6.68
C ARG A 403 -10.11 11.71 6.46
N ILE A 404 -9.71 12.16 5.27
CA ILE A 404 -8.30 12.46 4.95
C ILE A 404 -7.77 13.61 5.79
N GLU A 405 -8.55 14.68 5.90
CA GLU A 405 -8.18 15.86 6.69
C GLU A 405 -7.99 15.48 8.16
N GLU A 406 -8.88 14.66 8.75
CA GLU A 406 -8.72 14.16 10.12
C GLU A 406 -7.43 13.36 10.30
N VAL A 407 -7.11 12.45 9.37
CA VAL A 407 -5.84 11.71 9.41
C VAL A 407 -4.64 12.66 9.34
N PHE A 408 -4.67 13.66 8.46
CA PHE A 408 -3.60 14.63 8.33
C PHE A 408 -3.44 15.51 9.57
N GLU A 409 -4.53 15.95 10.20
CA GLU A 409 -4.47 16.69 11.46
C GLU A 409 -3.70 15.90 12.54
N GLN A 410 -3.94 14.59 12.64
CA GLN A 410 -3.30 13.75 13.63
C GLN A 410 -1.81 13.48 13.38
N ILE A 411 -1.35 13.47 12.12
CA ILE A 411 0.05 13.17 11.75
C ILE A 411 0.90 14.40 11.48
N LEU A 412 0.30 15.51 11.04
CA LEU A 412 0.98 16.79 10.81
C LEU A 412 0.93 17.70 12.06
N GLY A 413 0.06 17.40 13.03
CA GLY A 413 0.01 18.11 14.31
C GLY A 413 -0.70 19.46 14.27
N GLY A 414 -1.50 19.74 13.24
CA GLY A 414 -2.26 20.98 13.10
C GLY A 414 -3.43 20.86 12.13
N PRO A 415 -4.38 21.83 12.17
CA PRO A 415 -5.51 21.91 11.24
C PRO A 415 -5.08 21.77 9.78
N SER A 416 -5.71 20.85 9.05
CA SER A 416 -5.25 20.43 7.71
C SER A 416 -6.38 20.46 6.68
N VAL A 417 -6.09 20.95 5.47
CA VAL A 417 -7.03 21.02 4.34
C VAL A 417 -6.45 20.27 3.14
N ILE A 418 -7.27 19.41 2.53
CA ILE A 418 -6.86 18.63 1.35
C ILE A 418 -7.23 19.34 0.02
N TYR A 419 -6.35 19.24 -0.97
CA TYR A 419 -6.49 19.85 -2.30
C TYR A 419 -6.17 18.85 -3.41
N SER A 420 -6.56 19.19 -4.64
CA SER A 420 -6.36 18.37 -5.85
C SER A 420 -4.88 18.15 -6.24
N SER A 421 -3.95 18.98 -5.76
CA SER A 421 -2.51 18.83 -6.01
C SER A 421 -1.66 19.66 -5.04
N GLY A 422 -0.35 19.39 -5.00
CA GLY A 422 0.59 20.25 -4.26
C GLY A 422 0.66 21.70 -4.78
N LEU A 423 0.43 21.93 -6.08
CA LEU A 423 0.34 23.29 -6.63
C LEU A 423 -0.95 24.01 -6.24
N ALA A 424 -2.05 23.27 -6.10
CA ALA A 424 -3.28 23.83 -5.55
C ALA A 424 -3.09 24.28 -4.09
N VAL A 425 -2.30 23.54 -3.29
CA VAL A 425 -1.90 23.97 -1.94
C VAL A 425 -1.10 25.27 -1.98
N PHE A 426 -0.04 25.34 -2.80
CA PHE A 426 0.77 26.55 -2.86
C PHE A 426 -0.04 27.75 -3.35
N ASN A 427 -0.93 27.56 -4.33
CA ASN A 427 -1.83 28.61 -4.75
C ASN A 427 -2.82 29.02 -3.64
N ALA A 428 -3.28 28.09 -2.79
CA ALA A 428 -4.11 28.40 -1.64
C ALA A 428 -3.35 29.28 -0.63
N ILE A 429 -2.07 29.00 -0.37
CA ILE A 429 -1.21 29.88 0.46
C ILE A 429 -1.21 31.30 -0.12
N MET A 430 -0.91 31.44 -1.41
CA MET A 430 -0.81 32.75 -2.05
C MET A 430 -2.14 33.50 -2.10
N THR A 431 -3.25 32.78 -2.30
CA THR A 431 -4.59 33.39 -2.41
C THR A 431 -5.13 33.81 -1.04
N HIS A 432 -4.95 32.96 -0.03
CA HIS A 432 -5.51 33.18 1.31
C HIS A 432 -4.73 34.25 2.08
N PHE A 433 -3.40 34.13 2.15
CA PHE A 433 -2.57 35.07 2.90
C PHE A 433 -2.26 36.35 2.12
N ASN A 434 -2.35 36.31 0.79
CA ASN A 434 -2.20 37.47 -0.11
C ASN A 434 -0.99 38.38 0.22
N PRO A 435 0.24 37.82 0.34
CA PRO A 435 1.42 38.59 0.69
C PRO A 435 1.75 39.63 -0.39
N LYS A 436 2.40 40.73 -0.01
CA LYS A 436 2.91 41.71 -0.99
C LYS A 436 4.28 41.30 -1.52
N GLN A 437 5.04 40.60 -0.69
CA GLN A 437 6.36 40.10 -1.01
C GLN A 437 6.49 38.64 -0.59
N VAL A 438 7.17 37.84 -1.41
CA VAL A 438 7.56 36.47 -1.06
C VAL A 438 9.07 36.33 -1.20
N ALA A 439 9.75 35.98 -0.10
CA ALA A 439 11.13 35.53 -0.16
C ALA A 439 11.18 34.06 -0.53
N VAL A 440 11.82 33.75 -1.67
CA VAL A 440 11.90 32.40 -2.22
C VAL A 440 13.20 32.19 -3.00
N GLY A 441 13.85 31.05 -2.76
CA GLY A 441 15.09 30.62 -3.40
C GLY A 441 14.88 29.38 -4.27
N PRO A 442 15.90 28.53 -4.47
CA PRO A 442 15.73 27.27 -5.21
C PRO A 442 14.63 26.42 -4.57
N CYS A 443 13.65 26.05 -5.39
CA CYS A 443 12.47 25.24 -5.06
C CYS A 443 11.88 24.65 -6.35
N TYR A 444 10.86 23.80 -6.21
CA TYR A 444 10.12 23.21 -7.31
C TYR A 444 9.64 24.26 -8.33
N HIS A 445 9.98 24.08 -9.61
CA HIS A 445 9.65 25.02 -10.69
C HIS A 445 8.16 25.39 -10.79
N GLY A 446 7.24 24.49 -10.40
CA GLY A 446 5.81 24.80 -10.39
C GLY A 446 5.43 25.89 -9.38
N VAL A 447 6.12 25.97 -8.24
CA VAL A 447 5.97 27.06 -7.25
C VAL A 447 6.33 28.40 -7.89
N ARG A 448 7.45 28.45 -8.63
CA ARG A 448 7.86 29.64 -9.39
C ARG A 448 6.80 30.06 -10.40
N LYS A 449 6.19 29.12 -11.12
CA LYS A 449 5.12 29.42 -12.08
C LYS A 449 3.85 29.97 -11.44
N ILE A 450 3.49 29.51 -10.23
CA ILE A 450 2.40 30.13 -9.47
C ILE A 450 2.80 31.55 -9.05
N LEU A 451 4.00 31.77 -8.54
CA LEU A 451 4.47 33.12 -8.20
C LEU A 451 4.47 34.06 -9.40
N ASP A 452 4.87 33.60 -10.59
CA ASP A 452 4.81 34.40 -11.83
C ASP A 452 3.37 34.84 -12.16
N ILE A 453 2.38 33.97 -11.93
CA ILE A 453 0.95 34.32 -12.09
C ILE A 453 0.55 35.41 -11.10
N HIS A 454 0.95 35.29 -9.83
CA HIS A 454 0.65 36.27 -8.79
C HIS A 454 1.38 37.61 -8.99
N THR A 455 2.62 37.58 -9.46
CA THR A 455 3.36 38.78 -9.88
C THR A 455 2.64 39.48 -11.01
N ARG A 456 2.24 38.74 -12.05
CA ARG A 456 1.55 39.29 -13.22
C ARG A 456 0.18 39.88 -12.90
N ASN A 457 -0.61 39.21 -12.06
CA ASN A 457 -2.01 39.57 -11.83
C ASN A 457 -2.21 40.50 -10.62
N PHE A 458 -1.34 40.43 -9.61
CA PHE A 458 -1.53 41.11 -8.32
C PHE A 458 -0.33 41.97 -7.91
N GLY A 459 0.73 42.05 -8.73
CA GLY A 459 1.91 42.86 -8.45
C GLY A 459 2.80 42.31 -7.33
N LEU A 460 2.72 41.01 -7.05
CA LEU A 460 3.56 40.33 -6.05
C LEU A 460 5.05 40.53 -6.37
N LYS A 461 5.83 40.96 -5.37
CA LYS A 461 7.30 41.05 -5.47
C LYS A 461 7.95 39.74 -4.99
N GLN A 462 8.86 39.19 -5.78
CA GLN A 462 9.67 38.05 -5.39
C GLN A 462 11.04 38.53 -4.90
N LEU A 463 11.43 38.09 -3.71
CA LEU A 463 12.68 38.40 -3.03
C LEU A 463 13.57 37.15 -2.94
N SER A 464 14.88 37.32 -2.80
CA SER A 464 15.81 36.21 -2.54
C SER A 464 15.94 35.91 -1.04
N TYR A 465 16.79 34.94 -0.68
CA TYR A 465 17.14 34.66 0.72
C TYR A 465 18.35 35.48 1.21
N SER A 466 18.82 36.47 0.45
CA SER A 466 19.88 37.37 0.93
C SER A 466 19.38 38.14 2.15
N GLU A 467 20.28 38.46 3.09
CA GLU A 467 19.89 39.22 4.28
C GLU A 467 19.26 40.58 3.91
N GLU A 468 19.80 41.25 2.89
CA GLU A 468 19.27 42.51 2.37
C GLU A 468 17.82 42.38 1.89
N ASP A 469 17.49 41.29 1.21
CA ASP A 469 16.13 41.05 0.73
C ASP A 469 15.20 40.63 1.87
N LEU A 470 15.65 39.76 2.77
CA LEU A 470 14.88 39.39 3.96
C LEU A 470 14.59 40.62 4.85
N ASP A 471 15.48 41.61 4.85
CA ASP A 471 15.27 42.86 5.59
C ASP A 471 14.13 43.74 5.05
N LYS A 472 13.74 43.55 3.78
CA LYS A 472 12.65 44.28 3.11
C LYS A 472 11.26 43.74 3.43
N LEU A 473 11.17 42.54 4.01
CA LEU A 473 9.89 41.91 4.39
C LEU A 473 9.10 42.78 5.37
N GLN A 474 7.78 42.70 5.27
CA GLN A 474 6.82 43.42 6.11
C GLN A 474 5.84 42.43 6.79
N PRO A 475 5.08 42.87 7.80
CA PRO A 475 4.05 42.04 8.42
C PRO A 475 3.06 41.46 7.40
N GLY A 476 2.85 40.14 7.43
CA GLY A 476 1.99 39.42 6.49
C GLY A 476 2.65 38.99 5.17
N ASP A 477 3.91 39.36 4.91
CA ASP A 477 4.70 38.76 3.83
C ASP A 477 5.08 37.31 4.16
N ILE A 478 5.55 36.56 3.17
CA ILE A 478 5.88 35.13 3.33
C ILE A 478 7.35 34.86 3.00
N VAL A 479 8.02 34.11 3.86
CA VAL A 479 9.23 33.38 3.51
C VAL A 479 8.81 31.95 3.18
N HIS A 480 9.04 31.50 1.95
CA HIS A 480 8.72 30.14 1.54
C HIS A 480 9.99 29.35 1.28
N ILE A 481 10.18 28.24 1.98
CA ILE A 481 11.31 27.33 1.78
C ILE A 481 10.83 25.92 1.43
N GLU A 482 11.62 25.21 0.63
CA GLU A 482 11.53 23.76 0.43
C GLU A 482 12.72 23.12 1.15
N THR A 483 12.48 22.10 1.97
CA THR A 483 13.55 21.39 2.71
C THR A 483 13.12 19.95 3.05
N PRO A 484 13.86 18.93 2.59
CA PRO A 484 14.97 18.98 1.65
C PRO A 484 14.58 19.54 0.26
N VAL A 485 15.54 20.13 -0.45
CA VAL A 485 15.33 20.84 -1.72
C VAL A 485 15.31 19.89 -2.91
N ASN A 486 14.31 20.00 -3.79
CA ASN A 486 14.34 19.39 -5.12
C ASN A 486 15.24 20.21 -6.08
N PRO A 487 16.14 19.56 -6.86
CA PRO A 487 16.36 18.12 -6.98
C PRO A 487 17.41 17.48 -6.06
N GLU A 488 18.26 18.26 -5.40
CA GLU A 488 19.49 17.74 -4.77
C GLU A 488 19.29 16.97 -3.46
N GLY A 489 18.20 17.24 -2.74
CA GLY A 489 17.88 16.60 -1.47
C GLY A 489 18.68 17.13 -0.27
N TYR A 490 19.28 18.33 -0.34
CA TYR A 490 19.88 18.99 0.82
C TYR A 490 18.82 19.73 1.66
N SER A 491 19.05 19.80 2.96
CA SER A 491 18.21 20.47 3.95
C SER A 491 18.66 21.92 4.18
N LYS A 492 17.67 22.79 4.43
CA LYS A 492 17.83 24.17 4.91
C LYS A 492 17.45 24.26 6.40
N ASP A 493 18.04 25.22 7.12
CA ASP A 493 17.77 25.49 8.53
C ASP A 493 16.42 26.22 8.70
N ILE A 494 15.38 25.46 9.05
CA ILE A 494 14.02 25.97 9.24
C ILE A 494 13.99 27.01 10.34
N LYS A 495 14.74 26.78 11.43
CA LYS A 495 14.74 27.67 12.59
C LYS A 495 15.33 29.03 12.24
N TRP A 496 16.44 29.05 11.49
CA TRP A 496 17.03 30.29 11.01
C TRP A 496 16.06 31.09 10.14
N PHE A 497 15.37 30.44 9.20
CA PHE A 497 14.38 31.11 8.35
C PHE A 497 13.16 31.60 9.16
N ALA A 498 12.73 30.85 10.18
CA ALA A 498 11.63 31.25 11.05
C ALA A 498 11.99 32.52 11.82
N GLU A 499 13.18 32.55 12.44
CA GLU A 499 13.68 33.72 13.16
C GLU A 499 13.76 34.97 12.27
N LYS A 500 14.25 34.82 11.03
CA LYS A 500 14.32 35.93 10.06
C LYS A 500 12.93 36.42 9.62
N ALA A 501 12.00 35.50 9.35
CA ALA A 501 10.63 35.85 8.97
C ALA A 501 9.89 36.57 10.12
N HIS A 502 9.91 35.98 11.31
CA HIS A 502 9.18 36.47 12.47
C HIS A 502 9.71 37.82 12.97
N ALA A 503 11.02 38.08 12.83
CA ALA A 503 11.61 39.40 13.14
C ALA A 503 10.98 40.56 12.33
N LYS A 504 10.34 40.26 11.19
CA LYS A 504 9.65 41.24 10.32
C LYS A 504 8.12 41.14 10.39
N GLY A 505 7.59 40.24 11.22
CA GLY A 505 6.16 39.91 11.26
C GLY A 505 5.68 39.12 10.03
N ALA A 506 6.60 38.57 9.23
CA ALA A 506 6.31 37.69 8.11
C ALA A 506 6.07 36.25 8.59
N LEU A 507 5.44 35.43 7.75
CA LEU A 507 5.16 34.02 8.03
C LEU A 507 6.19 33.11 7.35
N LEU A 508 6.52 31.98 7.98
CA LEU A 508 7.32 30.92 7.35
C LEU A 508 6.43 29.81 6.81
N SER A 509 6.49 29.60 5.50
CA SER A 509 5.92 28.45 4.80
C SER A 509 7.00 27.43 4.43
N VAL A 510 6.76 26.15 4.75
CA VAL A 510 7.69 25.05 4.47
C VAL A 510 7.01 24.02 3.56
N ASP A 511 7.56 23.81 2.35
CA ASP A 511 7.32 22.58 1.59
C ASP A 511 8.22 21.48 2.13
N SER A 512 7.60 20.51 2.81
CA SER A 512 8.26 19.37 3.44
C SER A 512 7.97 18.06 2.67
N THR A 513 7.66 18.16 1.38
CA THR A 513 7.36 17.01 0.52
C THR A 513 8.49 15.96 0.49
N PHE A 514 9.76 16.37 0.62
CA PHE A 514 10.92 15.48 0.53
C PHE A 514 11.29 14.79 1.85
N ALA A 515 10.78 15.27 2.99
CA ALA A 515 10.97 14.65 4.29
C ALA A 515 9.69 14.68 5.13
N PRO A 516 8.59 14.08 4.64
CA PRO A 516 7.33 14.11 5.37
C PRO A 516 7.44 13.34 6.71
N PRO A 517 6.54 13.59 7.68
CA PRO A 517 6.59 12.93 8.99
C PRO A 517 6.60 11.40 8.84
N PRO A 518 7.38 10.64 9.63
CA PRO A 518 8.05 11.10 10.84
C PRO A 518 9.45 11.69 10.59
N LEU A 519 9.91 11.84 9.35
CA LEU A 519 11.29 12.28 9.08
C LEU A 519 11.54 13.71 9.57
N GLN A 520 10.64 14.64 9.24
CA GLN A 520 10.71 16.04 9.66
C GLN A 520 9.38 16.51 10.25
N ASP A 521 9.46 17.46 11.18
CA ASP A 521 8.30 18.18 11.75
C ASP A 521 8.64 19.68 11.78
N PRO A 522 8.33 20.43 10.70
CA PRO A 522 8.69 21.84 10.59
C PRO A 522 8.13 22.75 11.69
N PHE A 523 6.98 22.40 12.30
CA PHE A 523 6.40 23.22 13.36
C PHE A 523 7.29 23.30 14.60
N LYS A 524 8.06 22.25 14.89
CA LYS A 524 9.06 22.25 15.98
C LYS A 524 10.19 23.26 15.78
N PHE A 525 10.40 23.72 14.55
CA PHE A 525 11.46 24.64 14.17
C PHE A 525 10.91 26.02 13.76
N GLY A 526 9.66 26.33 14.09
CA GLY A 526 9.10 27.67 13.93
C GLY A 526 8.35 27.92 12.62
N ALA A 527 8.11 26.91 11.79
CA ALA A 527 7.22 27.06 10.64
C ALA A 527 5.81 27.50 11.08
N ASP A 528 5.11 28.27 10.23
CA ASP A 528 3.71 28.67 10.45
C ASP A 528 2.75 27.90 9.55
N ILE A 529 3.23 27.52 8.37
CA ILE A 529 2.48 26.85 7.33
C ILE A 529 3.32 25.68 6.82
N ILE A 530 2.75 24.49 6.79
CA ILE A 530 3.39 23.30 6.21
C ILE A 530 2.58 22.87 5.00
N MET A 531 3.25 22.63 3.89
CA MET A 531 2.64 22.00 2.72
C MET A 531 3.34 20.72 2.34
N HIS A 532 2.56 19.80 1.79
CA HIS A 532 3.07 18.62 1.10
C HIS A 532 2.32 18.40 -0.21
N SER A 533 3.05 17.95 -1.23
CA SER A 533 2.46 17.25 -2.35
C SER A 533 2.13 15.81 -1.92
N ALA A 534 0.88 15.59 -1.50
CA ALA A 534 0.40 14.26 -1.11
C ALA A 534 0.41 13.24 -2.26
N THR A 535 0.56 13.71 -3.49
CA THR A 535 0.92 12.93 -4.69
C THR A 535 2.13 12.01 -4.47
N LYS A 536 3.11 12.45 -3.65
CA LYS A 536 4.41 11.82 -3.49
C LYS A 536 4.36 10.70 -2.47
N TYR A 537 5.06 10.82 -1.34
CA TYR A 537 5.18 9.74 -0.36
C TYR A 537 3.85 9.36 0.31
N PHE A 538 2.94 10.31 0.55
CA PHE A 538 1.63 9.99 1.12
C PHE A 538 0.81 9.08 0.20
N GLY A 539 0.69 9.44 -1.09
CA GLY A 539 0.05 8.62 -2.13
C GLY A 539 0.84 7.34 -2.44
N GLY A 540 2.16 7.43 -2.60
CA GLY A 540 3.11 6.32 -2.51
C GLY A 540 3.05 5.23 -3.59
N HIS A 541 2.10 5.31 -4.51
CA HIS A 541 1.81 4.29 -5.53
C HIS A 541 1.75 4.88 -6.94
N SER A 542 2.15 6.15 -7.09
CA SER A 542 2.27 6.87 -8.38
C SER A 542 0.96 6.98 -9.18
N ASP A 543 -0.20 6.92 -8.52
CA ASP A 543 -1.51 6.73 -9.14
C ASP A 543 -2.60 7.75 -8.76
N LEU A 544 -2.22 8.84 -8.08
CA LEU A 544 -3.13 9.92 -7.71
C LEU A 544 -2.40 11.26 -7.65
N LEU A 545 -3.15 12.36 -7.79
CA LEU A 545 -2.69 13.71 -7.46
C LEU A 545 -3.44 14.22 -6.24
N ALA A 546 -2.68 14.80 -5.31
CA ALA A 546 -3.22 15.46 -4.11
C ALA A 546 -2.19 16.40 -3.50
N GLY A 547 -2.65 17.33 -2.68
CA GLY A 547 -1.83 18.17 -1.81
C GLY A 547 -2.53 18.41 -0.48
N VAL A 548 -1.75 18.59 0.59
CA VAL A 548 -2.27 18.96 1.91
C VAL A 548 -1.60 20.23 2.41
N LEU A 549 -2.40 21.13 2.99
CA LEU A 549 -1.96 22.34 3.67
C LEU A 549 -2.28 22.21 5.16
N CYS A 550 -1.26 22.32 6.00
CA CYS A 550 -1.40 22.30 7.45
C CYS A 550 -1.01 23.67 8.02
N VAL A 551 -1.84 24.19 8.92
CA VAL A 551 -1.69 25.51 9.57
C VAL A 551 -1.79 25.35 11.09
N LYS A 552 -1.57 26.43 11.84
CA LYS A 552 -1.68 26.43 13.30
C LYS A 552 -3.10 26.68 13.83
N ASP A 553 -3.92 27.45 13.11
CA ASP A 553 -5.22 27.92 13.57
C ASP A 553 -6.40 27.25 12.84
N ARG A 554 -7.39 26.77 13.59
CA ARG A 554 -8.62 26.19 13.05
C ARG A 554 -9.48 27.23 12.34
N ALA A 555 -9.43 28.50 12.73
CA ALA A 555 -10.15 29.57 12.02
C ALA A 555 -9.61 29.74 10.59
N ILE A 556 -8.29 29.64 10.42
CA ILE A 556 -7.64 29.66 9.10
C ILE A 556 -8.05 28.42 8.28
N LYS A 557 -8.09 27.22 8.88
CA LYS A 557 -8.60 26.00 8.21
C LYS A 557 -9.98 26.23 7.59
N LYS A 558 -10.90 26.83 8.35
CA LYS A 558 -12.27 27.11 7.89
C LYS A 558 -12.27 28.04 6.67
N GLN A 559 -11.53 29.13 6.73
CA GLN A 559 -11.41 30.07 5.60
C GLN A 559 -10.76 29.43 4.37
N LEU A 560 -9.75 28.57 4.57
CA LEU A 560 -9.12 27.81 3.49
C LEU A 560 -10.06 26.81 2.81
N ILE A 561 -10.99 26.20 3.57
CA ILE A 561 -12.04 25.34 3.02
C ILE A 561 -13.03 26.17 2.18
N ASP A 562 -13.42 27.34 2.68
CA ASP A 562 -14.27 28.28 1.93
C ASP A 562 -13.61 28.71 0.61
N ASP A 563 -12.34 29.11 0.66
CA ASP A 563 -11.56 29.48 -0.53
C ASP A 563 -11.48 28.31 -1.53
N ARG A 564 -11.12 27.11 -1.06
CA ARG A 564 -11.01 25.89 -1.88
C ARG A 564 -12.29 25.59 -2.65
N MET A 565 -13.44 25.76 -1.99
CA MET A 565 -14.75 25.48 -2.55
C MET A 565 -15.06 26.37 -3.77
N TYR A 566 -14.69 27.65 -3.73
CA TYR A 566 -14.93 28.61 -4.81
C TYR A 566 -13.84 28.59 -5.88
N LEU A 567 -12.61 28.25 -5.50
CA LEU A 567 -11.51 28.04 -6.44
C LEU A 567 -11.61 26.71 -7.19
N GLY A 568 -12.46 25.78 -6.74
CA GLY A 568 -12.65 24.47 -7.37
C GLY A 568 -11.44 23.56 -7.25
N THR A 569 -10.68 23.68 -6.17
CA THR A 569 -9.41 22.96 -5.95
C THR A 569 -9.54 21.78 -4.99
N ASN A 570 -10.76 21.29 -4.76
CA ASN A 570 -11.03 20.11 -3.94
C ASN A 570 -10.45 18.83 -4.58
N ILE A 571 -10.06 17.88 -3.74
CA ILE A 571 -9.66 16.53 -4.20
C ILE A 571 -10.85 15.80 -4.83
N ALA A 572 -10.59 14.93 -5.80
CA ALA A 572 -11.59 14.09 -6.43
C ALA A 572 -11.81 12.78 -5.64
N ASN A 573 -12.99 12.16 -5.80
CA ASN A 573 -13.44 11.06 -4.92
C ASN A 573 -12.60 9.79 -5.04
N LEU A 574 -12.15 9.43 -6.25
CA LEU A 574 -11.32 8.25 -6.46
C LEU A 574 -9.92 8.46 -5.88
N GLU A 575 -9.32 9.63 -6.12
CA GLU A 575 -8.03 10.05 -5.57
C GLU A 575 -8.06 10.08 -4.05
N ALA A 576 -9.16 10.55 -3.46
CA ALA A 576 -9.37 10.54 -2.01
C ALA A 576 -9.42 9.10 -1.46
N TYR A 577 -10.16 8.20 -2.11
CA TYR A 577 -10.16 6.78 -1.73
C TYR A 577 -8.76 6.16 -1.81
N LEU A 578 -8.06 6.37 -2.93
CA LEU A 578 -6.70 5.86 -3.14
C LEU A 578 -5.71 6.42 -2.12
N LEU A 579 -5.86 7.70 -1.74
CA LEU A 579 -5.02 8.36 -0.74
C LEU A 579 -5.24 7.80 0.66
N LEU A 580 -6.50 7.66 1.12
CA LEU A 580 -6.79 7.03 2.42
C LEU A 580 -6.18 5.64 2.49
N ARG A 581 -6.38 4.85 1.44
CA ARG A 581 -5.80 3.51 1.32
C ARG A 581 -4.27 3.52 1.42
N SER A 582 -3.62 4.49 0.78
CA SER A 582 -2.16 4.65 0.83
C SER A 582 -1.62 5.12 2.17
N LEU A 583 -2.37 5.99 2.86
CA LEU A 583 -2.01 6.50 4.18
C LEU A 583 -1.91 5.38 5.21
N ARG A 584 -2.73 4.32 5.09
CA ARG A 584 -2.69 3.20 6.03
C ARG A 584 -1.35 2.45 6.06
N SER A 585 -0.61 2.40 4.93
CA SER A 585 0.72 1.76 4.86
C SER A 585 1.88 2.74 4.86
N TYR A 586 1.60 4.05 4.90
CA TYR A 586 2.56 5.12 4.69
C TYR A 586 3.81 5.04 5.59
N ASP A 587 3.62 4.86 6.90
CA ASP A 587 4.72 4.87 7.87
C ASP A 587 5.79 3.79 7.59
N LEU A 588 5.38 2.60 7.12
CA LEU A 588 6.35 1.56 6.74
C LEU A 588 7.10 1.91 5.47
N ARG A 589 6.39 2.47 4.48
CA ARG A 589 6.98 2.80 3.18
C ARG A 589 8.04 3.88 3.32
N ILE A 590 7.71 4.99 4.00
CA ILE A 590 8.65 6.12 4.13
C ILE A 590 9.91 5.74 4.93
N LYS A 591 9.77 4.94 5.99
CA LYS A 591 10.91 4.44 6.78
C LYS A 591 11.81 3.55 5.94
N ARG A 592 11.24 2.56 5.23
CA ARG A 592 11.98 1.67 4.33
C ARG A 592 12.72 2.45 3.25
N GLN A 593 12.04 3.41 2.61
CA GLN A 593 12.63 4.25 1.57
C GLN A 593 13.77 5.12 2.12
N SER A 594 13.61 5.69 3.32
CA SER A 594 14.65 6.48 4.00
C SER A 594 15.89 5.65 4.34
N GLU A 595 15.69 4.46 4.94
CA GLU A 595 16.75 3.52 5.26
C GLU A 595 17.49 3.03 4.01
N ASN A 596 16.74 2.67 2.96
CA ASN A 596 17.29 2.25 1.68
C ASN A 596 18.12 3.38 1.03
N ALA A 597 17.60 4.61 1.00
CA ALA A 597 18.31 5.75 0.43
C ALA A 597 19.61 6.03 1.17
N LEU A 598 19.60 5.99 2.51
CA LEU A 598 20.81 6.15 3.31
C LEU A 598 21.84 5.06 2.99
N LYS A 599 21.42 3.80 2.86
CA LYS A 599 22.31 2.68 2.51
C LYS A 599 22.93 2.87 1.12
N VAL A 600 22.13 3.24 0.11
CA VAL A 600 22.59 3.50 -1.26
C VAL A 600 23.57 4.68 -1.32
N VAL A 601 23.21 5.82 -0.70
CA VAL A 601 24.07 7.03 -0.68
C VAL A 601 25.40 6.74 0.04
N THR A 602 25.36 6.01 1.15
CA THR A 602 26.55 5.60 1.90
C THR A 602 27.47 4.74 1.02
N PHE A 603 26.91 3.73 0.34
CA PHE A 603 27.67 2.88 -0.58
C PHE A 603 28.34 3.70 -1.70
N LEU A 604 27.59 4.58 -2.37
CA LEU A 604 28.12 5.41 -3.46
C LEU A 604 29.22 6.36 -2.98
N ARG A 605 29.07 6.95 -1.78
CA ARG A 605 30.09 7.81 -1.17
C ARG A 605 31.37 7.02 -0.90
N ASP A 606 31.26 5.89 -0.22
CA ASP A 606 32.43 5.11 0.22
C ASP A 606 33.16 4.44 -0.95
N ASN A 607 32.43 4.16 -2.04
CA ASN A 607 32.96 3.54 -3.26
C ASN A 607 33.20 4.54 -4.40
N LYS A 608 33.08 5.86 -4.17
CA LYS A 608 33.16 6.88 -5.23
C LYS A 608 34.40 6.74 -6.14
N HIS A 609 35.53 6.34 -5.56
CA HIS A 609 36.80 6.13 -6.28
C HIS A 609 36.73 5.03 -7.37
N ARG A 610 35.74 4.13 -7.30
CA ARG A 610 35.50 3.05 -8.28
C ARG A 610 34.68 3.53 -9.48
N PHE A 611 33.98 4.65 -9.36
CA PHE A 611 33.03 5.15 -10.36
C PHE A 611 33.60 6.39 -11.06
N LYS A 612 34.41 6.20 -12.11
CA LYS A 612 35.12 7.29 -12.82
C LYS A 612 34.22 8.46 -13.25
N VAL A 613 33.00 8.12 -13.68
CA VAL A 613 32.04 9.09 -14.20
C VAL A 613 31.30 9.86 -13.09
N LEU A 614 31.29 9.39 -11.84
CA LEU A 614 30.61 10.05 -10.72
C LEU A 614 31.46 11.20 -10.17
N LYS A 615 30.99 12.44 -10.29
CA LYS A 615 31.72 13.64 -9.85
C LYS A 615 31.26 14.16 -8.51
N GLU A 616 29.96 14.27 -8.30
CA GLU A 616 29.38 14.80 -7.07
C GLU A 616 28.19 13.97 -6.62
N LEU A 617 27.94 13.97 -5.32
CA LEU A 617 26.82 13.28 -4.69
C LEU A 617 26.19 14.23 -3.67
N HIS A 618 24.88 14.40 -3.76
CA HIS A 618 24.10 15.37 -2.99
C HIS A 618 23.00 14.65 -2.24
N HIS A 619 22.96 14.82 -0.92
CA HIS A 619 21.92 14.27 -0.05
C HIS A 619 22.04 14.90 1.34
N SER A 620 20.93 15.05 2.07
CA SER A 620 20.94 15.58 3.43
C SER A 620 21.85 14.79 4.39
N SER A 621 22.04 13.48 4.17
CA SER A 621 22.96 12.69 5.02
C SER A 621 24.45 13.02 4.83
N LEU A 622 24.79 13.82 3.82
CA LEU A 622 26.16 14.26 3.53
C LEU A 622 26.46 15.66 4.09
N GLN A 623 25.43 16.38 4.55
CA GLN A 623 25.58 17.66 5.23
C GLN A 623 26.10 17.46 6.66
N THR A 624 26.99 18.36 7.08
CA THR A 624 27.68 18.28 8.38
C THR A 624 27.13 19.26 9.40
N GLU A 625 26.26 20.18 8.97
CA GLU A 625 25.64 21.19 9.81
C GLU A 625 24.75 20.55 10.88
N PRO A 626 24.87 20.94 12.17
CA PRO A 626 24.13 20.30 13.27
C PRO A 626 22.61 20.30 13.10
N PHE A 627 22.04 21.38 12.55
CA PHE A 627 20.60 21.52 12.36
C PHE A 627 20.00 20.38 11.52
N VAL A 628 20.76 19.78 10.60
CA VAL A 628 20.25 18.73 9.71
C VAL A 628 19.83 17.51 10.51
N LYS A 629 20.68 17.06 11.46
CA LYS A 629 20.36 15.91 12.33
C LYS A 629 19.26 16.24 13.33
N GLU A 630 19.22 17.47 13.83
CA GLU A 630 18.16 17.93 14.73
C GLU A 630 16.79 17.96 14.03
N GLN A 631 16.74 18.42 12.77
CA GLN A 631 15.54 18.50 11.95
C GLN A 631 15.08 17.16 11.38
N LEU A 632 16.01 16.21 11.17
CA LEU A 632 15.74 14.90 10.59
C LEU A 632 16.09 13.76 11.57
N PRO A 633 15.49 13.73 12.78
CA PRO A 633 15.89 12.79 13.83
C PRO A 633 15.56 11.33 13.50
N ASN A 634 14.65 11.09 12.56
CA ASN A 634 14.15 9.77 12.19
C ASN A 634 14.63 9.28 10.82
N GLY A 635 15.69 9.89 10.27
CA GLY A 635 16.25 9.54 8.98
C GLY A 635 16.09 10.65 7.93
N TYR A 636 16.77 10.47 6.80
CA TYR A 636 16.88 11.47 5.75
C TYR A 636 15.87 11.21 4.60
N GLY A 637 15.63 12.21 3.77
CA GLY A 637 14.70 12.10 2.64
C GLY A 637 15.11 11.03 1.62
N PRO A 638 14.19 10.26 1.01
CA PRO A 638 14.54 9.19 0.07
C PRO A 638 15.02 9.64 -1.33
N VAL A 639 15.35 10.92 -1.50
CA VAL A 639 15.80 11.49 -2.78
C VAL A 639 17.23 11.98 -2.61
N PHE A 640 18.07 11.65 -3.58
CA PHE A 640 19.41 12.20 -3.71
C PHE A 640 19.67 12.59 -5.16
N ALA A 641 20.68 13.42 -5.39
CA ALA A 641 21.15 13.73 -6.72
C ALA A 641 22.65 13.46 -6.87
N LEU A 642 23.09 13.35 -8.11
CA LEU A 642 24.49 13.20 -8.45
C LEU A 642 24.81 13.92 -9.74
N ASN A 643 26.04 14.42 -9.85
CA ASN A 643 26.59 14.94 -11.10
C ASN A 643 27.55 13.92 -11.69
N VAL A 644 27.40 13.64 -12.98
CA VAL A 644 28.35 12.84 -13.74
C VAL A 644 29.30 13.70 -14.57
N ASP A 645 30.27 13.07 -15.23
CA ASP A 645 31.34 13.74 -15.97
C ASP A 645 30.89 14.49 -17.23
N SER A 646 29.74 14.14 -17.81
CA SER A 646 29.24 14.76 -19.02
C SER A 646 27.72 14.63 -19.17
N LYS A 647 27.14 15.51 -19.98
CA LYS A 647 25.73 15.44 -20.40
C LYS A 647 25.39 14.10 -21.05
N GLU A 648 26.31 13.54 -21.84
CA GLU A 648 26.08 12.28 -22.54
C GLU A 648 26.02 11.10 -21.57
N THR A 649 26.88 11.09 -20.55
CA THR A 649 26.77 10.13 -19.45
C THR A 649 25.45 10.30 -18.71
N ALA A 650 25.03 11.54 -18.42
CA ALA A 650 23.80 11.80 -17.68
C ALA A 650 22.56 11.28 -18.41
N LYS A 651 22.53 11.47 -19.73
CA LYS A 651 21.48 10.98 -20.62
C LYS A 651 21.45 9.45 -20.72
N ASN A 652 22.62 8.80 -20.73
CA ASN A 652 22.73 7.35 -20.96
C ASN A 652 22.69 6.50 -19.69
N LEU A 653 23.04 7.03 -18.51
CA LEU A 653 23.05 6.23 -17.28
C LEU A 653 21.69 5.57 -16.97
N PRO A 654 20.54 6.27 -17.07
CA PRO A 654 19.23 5.66 -16.82
C PRO A 654 18.92 4.42 -17.66
N SER A 655 19.42 4.34 -18.91
CA SER A 655 19.13 3.21 -19.80
C SER A 655 19.97 1.96 -19.53
N ARG A 656 20.98 2.07 -18.64
CA ARG A 656 21.84 0.94 -18.25
C ARG A 656 21.37 0.20 -17.01
N LEU A 657 20.35 0.74 -16.32
CA LEU A 657 19.74 0.15 -15.14
C LEU A 657 18.62 -0.82 -15.53
N LYS A 658 18.40 -1.83 -14.70
CA LYS A 658 17.38 -2.86 -14.93
C LYS A 658 16.18 -2.72 -13.98
N LEU A 659 16.40 -2.17 -12.79
CA LEU A 659 15.37 -2.01 -11.75
C LEU A 659 14.79 -0.60 -11.75
N PHE A 660 15.64 0.41 -11.91
CA PHE A 660 15.21 1.81 -11.87
C PHE A 660 14.42 2.18 -13.13
N HIS A 661 13.30 2.87 -12.96
CA HIS A 661 12.56 3.41 -14.10
C HIS A 661 13.02 4.84 -14.43
N HIS A 662 13.34 5.09 -15.71
CA HIS A 662 13.61 6.43 -16.20
C HIS A 662 12.31 7.24 -16.31
N ALA A 663 11.94 7.99 -15.28
CA ALA A 663 10.71 8.78 -15.27
C ALA A 663 10.73 9.96 -14.29
N THR A 664 9.99 11.00 -14.65
CA THR A 664 9.77 12.17 -13.80
C THR A 664 8.67 11.92 -12.79
N SER A 665 9.05 11.73 -11.53
CA SER A 665 8.31 11.98 -10.29
C SER A 665 9.21 11.45 -9.15
N LEU A 666 8.62 11.13 -8.00
CA LEU A 666 9.27 10.52 -6.84
C LEU A 666 8.22 10.02 -5.84
N GLY A 667 8.66 9.26 -4.85
CA GLY A 667 7.88 8.86 -3.68
C GLY A 667 7.04 7.58 -3.84
N GLY A 668 7.01 7.01 -5.05
CA GLY A 668 6.48 5.66 -5.30
C GLY A 668 7.34 4.57 -4.65
N LEU A 669 6.77 3.38 -4.50
CA LEU A 669 7.49 2.20 -4.00
C LEU A 669 8.50 1.64 -5.00
N GLU A 670 8.37 1.99 -6.27
CA GLU A 670 9.38 1.76 -7.30
C GLU A 670 10.49 2.82 -7.25
N SER A 671 11.72 2.40 -7.51
CA SER A 671 12.86 3.28 -7.65
C SER A 671 12.85 3.98 -9.00
N LEU A 672 12.98 5.31 -8.98
CA LEU A 672 13.01 6.16 -10.17
C LEU A 672 14.37 6.84 -10.30
N ILE A 673 14.79 7.02 -11.54
CA ILE A 673 15.98 7.80 -11.90
C ILE A 673 15.61 8.75 -13.04
N GLU A 674 16.16 9.96 -13.07
CA GLU A 674 15.98 10.82 -14.23
C GLU A 674 17.21 11.68 -14.52
N TRP A 675 17.47 11.86 -15.82
CA TRP A 675 18.28 12.97 -16.27
C TRP A 675 17.46 14.26 -16.13
N ARG A 676 17.75 15.05 -15.07
CA ARG A 676 16.87 16.12 -14.61
C ARG A 676 16.65 17.21 -15.66
N ALA A 677 17.63 17.42 -16.54
CA ALA A 677 17.55 18.41 -17.62
C ALA A 677 16.42 18.15 -18.64
N VAL A 678 15.85 16.94 -18.69
CA VAL A 678 14.69 16.62 -19.55
C VAL A 678 13.45 17.40 -19.13
N THR A 679 13.27 17.64 -17.82
CA THR A 679 12.07 18.28 -17.26
C THR A 679 12.36 19.58 -16.52
N ASP A 680 13.61 20.04 -16.52
CA ASP A 680 14.03 21.32 -15.97
C ASP A 680 15.23 21.88 -16.72
N PRO A 681 15.06 22.89 -17.59
CA PRO A 681 16.15 23.41 -18.39
C PRO A 681 17.14 24.25 -17.57
N TYR A 682 16.84 24.56 -16.31
CA TYR A 682 17.65 25.46 -15.47
C TYR A 682 18.64 24.73 -14.57
N VAL A 683 18.62 23.40 -14.53
CA VAL A 683 19.59 22.61 -13.76
C VAL A 683 20.85 22.30 -14.58
N ASP A 684 21.91 21.88 -13.89
CA ASP A 684 23.12 21.36 -14.53
C ASP A 684 22.76 20.20 -15.48
N GLN A 685 23.31 20.24 -16.70
CA GLN A 685 23.08 19.26 -17.74
C GLN A 685 23.66 17.86 -17.41
N THR A 686 24.51 17.77 -16.40
CA THR A 686 25.10 16.53 -15.88
C THR A 686 24.34 15.95 -14.67
N LEU A 687 23.29 16.63 -14.21
CA LEU A 687 22.57 16.26 -13.00
C LEU A 687 21.61 15.10 -13.24
N ILE A 688 21.69 14.10 -12.36
CA ILE A 688 20.76 12.97 -12.27
C ILE A 688 20.09 13.03 -10.90
N ARG A 689 18.76 12.93 -10.88
CA ARG A 689 17.99 12.76 -9.64
C ARG A 689 17.57 11.30 -9.49
N VAL A 690 17.70 10.78 -8.26
CA VAL A 690 17.32 9.42 -7.92
C VAL A 690 16.31 9.45 -6.76
N SER A 691 15.19 8.77 -6.92
CA SER A 691 14.18 8.54 -5.88
C SER A 691 14.18 7.06 -5.53
N ILE A 692 14.55 6.73 -4.30
CA ILE A 692 14.66 5.34 -3.84
C ILE A 692 13.31 4.81 -3.37
N GLY A 693 12.96 3.63 -3.85
CA GLY A 693 11.74 2.89 -3.55
C GLY A 693 11.89 1.92 -2.37
N GLY A 694 10.95 0.98 -2.30
CA GLY A 694 10.81 -0.01 -1.23
C GLY A 694 11.52 -1.35 -1.50
N GLU A 695 12.25 -1.47 -2.62
CA GLU A 695 12.94 -2.69 -3.01
C GLU A 695 13.99 -3.17 -1.98
N ASP A 696 14.59 -4.33 -2.23
CA ASP A 696 15.79 -4.72 -1.49
C ASP A 696 16.94 -3.76 -1.83
N PRO A 697 17.54 -3.09 -0.83
CA PRO A 697 18.60 -2.13 -1.09
C PRO A 697 19.87 -2.76 -1.67
N ASP A 698 20.12 -4.06 -1.44
CA ASP A 698 21.28 -4.74 -2.01
C ASP A 698 21.11 -4.96 -3.53
N ASP A 699 19.88 -5.23 -3.98
CA ASP A 699 19.55 -5.30 -5.41
C ASP A 699 19.70 -3.93 -6.08
N LEU A 700 19.24 -2.85 -5.43
CA LEU A 700 19.39 -1.48 -5.93
C LEU A 700 20.87 -1.07 -6.04
N ILE A 701 21.69 -1.44 -5.05
CA ILE A 701 23.13 -1.19 -5.05
C ILE A 701 23.80 -1.95 -6.20
N ALA A 702 23.48 -3.24 -6.37
CA ALA A 702 24.07 -4.07 -7.41
C ALA A 702 23.73 -3.53 -8.83
N ASP A 703 22.49 -3.09 -9.05
CA ASP A 703 22.08 -2.50 -10.34
C ASP A 703 22.82 -1.19 -10.62
N LEU A 704 22.90 -0.29 -9.62
CA LEU A 704 23.65 0.97 -9.73
C LEU A 704 25.15 0.72 -9.98
N GLU A 705 25.76 -0.18 -9.23
CA GLU A 705 27.18 -0.52 -9.37
C GLU A 705 27.47 -1.06 -10.78
N SER A 706 26.67 -2.00 -11.27
CA SER A 706 26.78 -2.53 -12.64
C SER A 706 26.65 -1.42 -13.68
N ALA A 707 25.66 -0.53 -13.52
CA ALA A 707 25.45 0.58 -14.45
C ALA A 707 26.63 1.56 -14.46
N PHE A 708 27.15 1.98 -13.30
CA PHE A 708 28.31 2.87 -13.24
C PHE A 708 29.58 2.23 -13.82
N LEU A 709 29.85 0.96 -13.53
CA LEU A 709 31.05 0.26 -14.01
C LEU A 709 31.04 0.02 -15.53
N SER A 710 29.87 0.06 -16.17
CA SER A 710 29.77 -0.12 -17.61
C SER A 710 30.29 1.08 -18.44
N PHE A 711 30.53 2.23 -17.82
CA PHE A 711 31.12 3.42 -18.47
C PHE A 711 32.66 3.46 -18.40
N ASN A 712 33.29 2.38 -17.94
CA ASN A 712 34.74 2.33 -17.68
C ASN A 712 35.65 2.27 -18.89
#